data_AF-A0A969VAM8-F1
#
_entry.id   AF-A0A969VAM8-F1
#
_cell.length_a   1.000
_cell.length_b   1.000
_cell.length_c   1.000
_cell.angle_alpha   90.00
_cell.angle_beta   90.00
_cell.angle_gamma   90.00
#
_symmetry.space_group_name_H-M   'P 1'
#
loop_
_entity.id
_entity.type
_entity.pdbx_description
1 polymer ?
#
loop_
_entity_poly.entity_id
_entity_poly.type
_entity_poly.pdbx_seq_one_letter_code
_entity_poly.pdbx_strand_id
1 'polypeptide(L)'
;TPTISPTPTISPTPTPTDTPIPTPTPTDTPIPTPPVTPTPTPTNINHPPVLNYGPTTTPWHYQNLRVSNSSQFEYTFPANTFTDSDPGDTLTYSATLIDGSPLPSWLNFNPNTRTFSGKSSSLQSFEIKLTATDKAGATASDRIPMLVSASGVIIDAYIAGATVFFDANKNSVVDTNEPSAITNANGEYELDISFAAFDTNQNGQLEQSEGNIVAVGGFDTATGLPLETPVSAPPDSTVVTLLTTLVADLMEQGISQNEAESKVKTALAIPASVDLTDLDPIVATKNSQPGGVETLAAMVKVQNLITQTATLIDGISTAGYPAINKAVVSAIASQIESDRELNLTNPAQLSAIIQQSITNTKQVDANLNSQNLLSITPQVAEVMVEANQKVDRAISNFLPDWIPAEIARIQKVALSDTAMDFKRAAAGFKPIAEVVAENTGAALDAKIQGTTAPEVPASPIALGDIVPINNSIDAAIGTNDNDTLIGSNANDFISGKRGNDSLDGSLGDDTIYGGKGSDTVIGGNGEDILSGDRGSDSIAGGDGNDTLYGGKGNDTLIGSLGNDCLIGGAGSDYFLLSADSGSDTIVDFEDGKDLIFLTNGLTFAQLDVSQSNAATLIKLASNGQVLAFLTGVSANTISATDFGL
;
A
#
# COMPACT_ATOMS: atom_id res chain seq x y z
N THR A 1 46.22 20.22 -48.76
CA THR A 1 45.49 21.48 -49.09
C THR A 1 44.05 21.31 -48.65
N PRO A 2 43.42 22.29 -47.96
CA PRO A 2 43.91 23.63 -47.59
C PRO A 2 43.87 23.87 -46.04
N THR A 3 44.94 24.40 -45.45
CA THR A 3 45.19 25.81 -45.02
C THR A 3 44.81 26.10 -43.56
N ILE A 4 45.84 26.17 -42.73
CA ILE A 4 45.87 26.78 -41.39
C ILE A 4 46.61 28.12 -41.52
N SER A 5 46.05 29.22 -41.00
CA SER A 5 46.75 30.48 -40.69
C SER A 5 45.81 31.49 -39.99
N PRO A 6 46.32 32.51 -39.26
CA PRO A 6 46.66 32.39 -37.85
C PRO A 6 46.04 33.49 -36.95
N THR A 7 46.18 33.27 -35.64
CA THR A 7 45.91 34.21 -34.54
C THR A 7 46.72 35.51 -34.64
N PRO A 8 46.15 36.69 -34.34
CA PRO A 8 46.93 37.89 -34.11
C PRO A 8 47.22 38.07 -32.61
N THR A 9 48.51 38.22 -32.30
CA THR A 9 49.08 38.75 -31.06
C THR A 9 49.00 40.28 -31.04
N ILE A 10 48.62 40.88 -29.91
CA ILE A 10 48.91 42.29 -29.61
C ILE A 10 49.39 42.41 -28.15
N SER A 11 50.40 43.28 -28.00
CA SER A 11 51.37 43.46 -26.91
C SER A 11 50.85 43.94 -25.54
N PRO A 12 51.68 43.78 -24.47
CA PRO A 12 51.38 44.16 -23.09
C PRO A 12 51.83 45.59 -22.76
N THR A 13 51.14 46.27 -21.84
CA THR A 13 51.64 47.41 -21.05
C THR A 13 50.63 47.80 -19.95
N PRO A 14 51.01 48.50 -18.86
CA PRO A 14 52.16 48.35 -17.95
C PRO A 14 51.72 48.06 -16.49
N THR A 15 52.66 47.53 -15.71
CA THR A 15 52.61 47.46 -14.24
C THR A 15 52.68 48.85 -13.61
N PRO A 16 51.78 49.25 -12.69
CA PRO A 16 51.99 50.43 -11.87
C PRO A 16 52.89 50.12 -10.66
N THR A 17 53.77 51.08 -10.40
CA THR A 17 54.90 51.07 -9.47
C THR A 17 54.46 51.28 -8.02
N ASP A 18 55.07 50.53 -7.10
CA ASP A 18 55.00 50.74 -5.65
C ASP A 18 55.53 52.13 -5.27
N THR A 19 54.74 52.86 -4.48
CA THR A 19 55.19 54.03 -3.72
C THR A 19 54.77 53.85 -2.25
N PRO A 20 55.68 54.03 -1.27
CA PRO A 20 55.44 53.62 0.11
C PRO A 20 54.55 54.61 0.86
N ILE A 21 53.60 54.09 1.62
CA ILE A 21 52.75 54.87 2.55
C ILE A 21 53.30 54.72 3.98
N PRO A 22 53.44 55.82 4.75
CA PRO A 22 54.12 55.84 6.04
C PRO A 22 53.28 55.23 7.18
N THR A 23 53.98 54.61 8.13
CA THR A 23 53.44 54.10 9.40
C THR A 23 52.99 55.25 10.32
N PRO A 24 51.75 55.27 10.84
CA PRO A 24 51.39 56.11 11.97
C PRO A 24 51.46 55.34 13.30
N THR A 25 52.07 56.00 14.28
CA THR A 25 52.18 55.67 15.71
C THR A 25 50.80 55.80 16.41
N PRO A 26 50.49 55.01 17.45
CA PRO A 26 49.18 55.05 18.10
C PRO A 26 49.07 56.25 19.05
N THR A 27 47.92 56.92 19.07
CA THR A 27 47.55 57.81 20.19
C THR A 27 46.04 57.74 20.39
N ASP A 28 45.66 57.21 21.54
CA ASP A 28 44.30 57.13 22.07
C ASP A 28 43.67 58.50 22.30
N THR A 29 42.45 58.72 21.78
CA THR A 29 41.34 59.33 22.54
C THR A 29 40.00 59.05 21.82
N PRO A 30 38.93 58.59 22.49
CA PRO A 30 37.67 58.23 21.84
C PRO A 30 36.85 59.46 21.44
N ILE A 31 36.40 59.49 20.18
CA ILE A 31 35.39 60.43 19.67
C ILE A 31 33.99 59.83 19.96
N PRO A 32 33.04 60.59 20.55
CA PRO A 32 31.69 60.09 20.77
C PRO A 32 30.97 59.87 19.42
N THR A 33 30.43 58.67 19.24
CA THR A 33 29.58 58.28 18.11
C THR A 33 28.33 59.16 18.03
N PRO A 34 27.95 59.67 16.84
CA PRO A 34 26.65 60.32 16.65
C PRO A 34 25.51 59.31 16.86
N PRO A 35 24.31 59.76 17.25
CA PRO A 35 23.20 58.86 17.49
C PRO A 35 22.84 58.12 16.20
N VAL A 36 22.86 56.78 16.28
CA VAL A 36 22.36 55.89 15.25
C VAL A 36 20.89 56.24 15.04
N THR A 37 20.56 56.76 13.86
CA THR A 37 19.17 56.82 13.43
C THR A 37 18.71 55.37 13.34
N PRO A 38 17.59 54.95 13.96
CA PRO A 38 17.13 53.58 13.83
C PRO A 38 16.95 53.30 12.34
N THR A 39 17.71 52.31 11.85
CA THR A 39 17.41 51.65 10.58
C THR A 39 15.93 51.29 10.61
N PRO A 40 15.14 51.59 9.56
CA PRO A 40 13.76 51.12 9.53
C PRO A 40 13.79 49.62 9.79
N THR A 41 13.03 49.19 10.79
CA THR A 41 12.65 47.78 10.97
C THR A 41 12.26 47.25 9.59
N PRO A 42 12.71 46.06 9.15
CA PRO A 42 12.21 45.50 7.91
C PRO A 42 10.68 45.59 7.98
N THR A 43 10.09 46.31 7.03
CA THR A 43 8.66 46.20 6.73
C THR A 43 8.33 44.73 6.78
N ASN A 44 7.32 44.33 7.54
CA ASN A 44 6.83 42.95 7.56
C ASN A 44 6.70 42.49 6.11
N ILE A 45 7.66 41.69 5.64
CA ILE A 45 7.70 41.26 4.24
C ILE A 45 6.67 40.15 4.24
N ASN A 46 5.58 40.36 3.52
CA ASN A 46 4.55 39.35 3.42
C ASN A 46 5.13 38.09 2.78
N HIS A 47 5.19 37.00 3.51
CA HIS A 47 5.58 35.70 2.99
C HIS A 47 4.34 35.07 2.35
N PRO A 48 4.47 34.48 1.14
CA PRO A 48 3.37 33.71 0.61
C PRO A 48 3.05 32.53 1.54
N PRO A 49 1.78 32.09 1.58
CA PRO A 49 1.46 30.83 2.22
C PRO A 49 2.27 29.71 1.57
N VAL A 50 2.50 28.64 2.32
CA VAL A 50 3.26 27.48 1.88
C VAL A 50 2.41 26.24 2.13
N LEU A 51 2.40 25.33 1.17
CA LEU A 51 1.81 24.01 1.33
C LEU A 51 2.62 23.25 2.39
N ASN A 52 1.93 22.69 3.38
CA ASN A 52 2.57 21.98 4.47
C ASN A 52 2.71 20.50 4.09
N TYR A 53 3.91 20.07 3.76
CA TYR A 53 4.18 18.70 3.31
C TYR A 53 4.47 17.71 4.45
N GLY A 54 4.53 18.14 5.72
CA GLY A 54 5.01 17.27 6.82
C GLY A 54 4.24 15.95 7.02
N PRO A 55 4.76 14.98 7.78
CA PRO A 55 4.19 13.62 7.94
C PRO A 55 2.79 13.56 8.60
N THR A 56 2.30 14.68 9.13
CA THR A 56 0.93 14.84 9.68
C THR A 56 0.01 15.65 8.75
N THR A 57 0.54 16.03 7.59
CA THR A 57 -0.11 16.79 6.51
C THR A 57 0.30 16.30 5.13
N THR A 58 0.94 15.11 5.04
CA THR A 58 1.17 14.38 3.79
C THR A 58 -0.11 14.47 3.00
N PRO A 59 -0.06 14.86 1.71
CA PRO A 59 -1.25 15.35 1.04
C PRO A 59 -2.33 14.32 1.25
N TRP A 60 -3.41 14.80 1.84
CA TRP A 60 -4.61 14.09 2.24
C TRP A 60 -5.38 13.52 1.02
N HIS A 61 -4.66 13.42 -0.10
CA HIS A 61 -4.94 13.05 -1.47
C HIS A 61 -4.07 11.85 -1.89
N TYR A 62 -3.37 11.18 -0.96
CA TYR A 62 -2.50 9.99 -1.14
C TYR A 62 -3.19 8.79 -1.81
N GLN A 63 -4.49 8.88 -2.12
CA GLN A 63 -5.23 7.89 -2.91
C GLN A 63 -6.10 8.49 -4.01
N ASN A 64 -5.94 9.77 -4.32
CA ASN A 64 -6.92 10.62 -5.01
C ASN A 64 -8.20 10.75 -4.16
N LEU A 65 -8.95 11.84 -4.33
CA LEU A 65 -10.34 11.85 -3.86
C LEU A 65 -11.11 10.82 -4.68
N ARG A 66 -11.19 9.59 -4.18
CA ARG A 66 -11.99 8.52 -4.79
C ARG A 66 -13.43 8.70 -4.38
N VAL A 67 -14.24 9.04 -5.37
CA VAL A 67 -15.65 9.31 -5.19
C VAL A 67 -16.42 8.25 -5.94
N SER A 68 -17.17 7.43 -5.20
CA SER A 68 -18.14 6.55 -5.85
C SER A 68 -19.15 7.39 -6.62
N ASN A 69 -19.42 7.02 -7.88
CA ASN A 69 -20.49 7.61 -8.69
C ASN A 69 -21.90 7.29 -8.16
N SER A 70 -22.01 6.50 -7.09
CA SER A 70 -23.27 6.08 -6.49
C SER A 70 -23.61 6.82 -5.18
N SER A 71 -22.62 7.45 -4.54
CA SER A 71 -22.72 8.03 -3.19
C SER A 71 -22.57 9.56 -3.16
N GLN A 72 -23.03 10.17 -2.07
CA GLN A 72 -22.79 11.58 -1.80
C GLN A 72 -21.36 11.73 -1.27
N PHE A 73 -20.56 12.52 -1.95
CA PHE A 73 -19.22 12.91 -1.53
C PHE A 73 -19.27 14.11 -0.58
N GLU A 74 -18.54 14.04 0.52
CA GLU A 74 -18.23 15.16 1.40
C GLU A 74 -16.84 14.97 2.00
N TYR A 75 -15.99 15.98 1.86
CA TYR A 75 -14.60 15.93 2.33
C TYR A 75 -14.16 17.30 2.79
N THR A 76 -13.56 17.39 3.99
CA THR A 76 -13.03 18.65 4.54
C THR A 76 -11.53 18.54 4.71
N PHE A 77 -10.76 19.36 3.97
CA PHE A 77 -9.32 19.35 4.13
C PHE A 77 -8.89 20.06 5.43
N PRO A 78 -7.78 19.63 6.06
CA PRO A 78 -7.39 20.13 7.38
C PRO A 78 -6.97 21.60 7.40
N ALA A 79 -7.09 22.22 8.57
CA ALA A 79 -6.82 23.63 8.73
C ALA A 79 -5.33 24.00 8.54
N ASN A 80 -4.44 23.02 8.69
CA ASN A 80 -2.99 23.15 8.57
C ASN A 80 -2.44 22.66 7.23
N THR A 81 -3.29 22.37 6.23
CA THR A 81 -2.84 22.02 4.86
C THR A 81 -1.96 23.12 4.29
N PHE A 82 -2.33 24.40 4.48
CA PHE A 82 -1.47 25.53 4.17
C PHE A 82 -1.11 26.26 5.45
N THR A 83 0.13 26.73 5.53
CA THR A 83 0.61 27.55 6.64
C THR A 83 1.18 28.85 6.12
N ASP A 84 1.12 29.88 6.94
CA ASP A 84 1.73 31.17 6.65
C ASP A 84 2.68 31.52 7.80
N SER A 85 3.91 31.92 7.47
CA SER A 85 4.91 32.29 8.48
C SER A 85 4.62 33.64 9.13
N ASP A 86 3.72 34.44 8.56
CA ASP A 86 3.38 35.76 9.07
C ASP A 86 2.39 35.68 10.26
N PRO A 87 2.76 36.17 11.46
CA PRO A 87 1.93 36.01 12.65
C PRO A 87 0.58 36.74 12.55
N GLY A 88 -0.51 35.97 12.64
CA GLY A 88 -1.88 36.50 12.68
C GLY A 88 -2.56 36.64 11.31
N ASP A 89 -1.91 36.15 10.25
CA ASP A 89 -2.54 36.04 8.95
C ASP A 89 -3.61 34.94 8.92
N THR A 90 -4.65 35.17 8.12
CA THR A 90 -5.78 34.25 7.97
C THR A 90 -5.89 33.92 6.49
N LEU A 91 -5.79 32.64 6.17
CA LEU A 91 -5.86 32.17 4.80
C LEU A 91 -7.30 32.10 4.32
N THR A 92 -7.50 32.52 3.07
CA THR A 92 -8.72 32.29 2.31
C THR A 92 -8.46 31.24 1.24
N TYR A 93 -9.48 30.49 0.86
CA TYR A 93 -9.34 29.36 -0.05
C TYR A 93 -10.21 29.50 -1.28
N SER A 94 -9.75 28.97 -2.41
CA SER A 94 -10.52 28.82 -3.64
C SER A 94 -10.15 27.51 -4.33
N ALA A 95 -11.04 26.99 -5.17
CA ALA A 95 -10.80 25.75 -5.90
C ALA A 95 -11.28 25.87 -7.34
N THR A 96 -10.44 25.42 -8.28
CA THR A 96 -10.72 25.33 -9.72
C THR A 96 -10.24 23.98 -10.25
N LEU A 97 -10.46 23.68 -11.54
CA LEU A 97 -9.67 22.67 -12.21
C LEU A 97 -8.23 23.19 -12.43
N ILE A 98 -7.29 22.27 -12.68
CA ILE A 98 -5.86 22.62 -12.84
C ILE A 98 -5.61 23.61 -13.98
N ASP A 99 -6.39 23.49 -15.06
CA ASP A 99 -6.38 24.40 -16.22
C ASP A 99 -7.00 25.79 -15.93
N GLY A 100 -7.44 26.02 -14.69
CA GLY A 100 -8.10 27.25 -14.25
C GLY A 100 -9.59 27.34 -14.59
N SER A 101 -10.17 26.30 -15.19
CA SER A 101 -11.60 26.25 -15.46
C SER A 101 -12.42 25.96 -14.18
N PRO A 102 -13.74 26.26 -14.16
CA PRO A 102 -14.57 25.99 -12.98
C PRO A 102 -14.67 24.50 -12.65
N LEU A 103 -14.86 24.19 -11.37
CA LEU A 103 -15.15 22.82 -10.93
C LEU A 103 -16.37 22.23 -11.66
N PRO A 104 -16.44 20.90 -11.86
CA PRO A 104 -17.61 20.24 -12.41
C PRO A 104 -18.87 20.64 -11.65
N SER A 105 -19.99 20.83 -12.35
CA SER A 105 -21.21 21.38 -11.74
C SER A 105 -21.79 20.55 -10.59
N TRP A 106 -21.39 19.27 -10.46
CA TRP A 106 -21.80 18.39 -9.39
C TRP A 106 -20.92 18.53 -8.13
N LEU A 107 -19.74 19.15 -8.23
CA LEU A 107 -18.76 19.33 -7.16
C LEU A 107 -18.76 20.76 -6.64
N ASN A 108 -19.10 20.94 -5.37
CA ASN A 108 -19.18 22.22 -4.69
C ASN A 108 -18.07 22.37 -3.65
N PHE A 109 -17.40 23.52 -3.63
CA PHE A 109 -16.38 23.85 -2.64
C PHE A 109 -16.84 24.99 -1.72
N ASN A 110 -16.85 24.75 -0.39
CA ASN A 110 -17.11 25.76 0.63
C ASN A 110 -15.79 26.24 1.26
N PRO A 111 -15.31 27.44 0.93
CA PRO A 111 -14.01 27.92 1.39
C PRO A 111 -13.97 28.27 2.88
N ASN A 112 -15.12 28.50 3.52
CA ASN A 112 -15.17 28.82 4.96
C ASN A 112 -15.00 27.56 5.82
N THR A 113 -15.55 26.43 5.36
CA THR A 113 -15.46 25.15 6.07
C THR A 113 -14.34 24.27 5.52
N ARG A 114 -13.72 24.64 4.38
CA ARG A 114 -12.73 23.86 3.62
C ARG A 114 -13.30 22.54 3.08
N THR A 115 -14.59 22.53 2.79
CA THR A 115 -15.34 21.31 2.47
C THR A 115 -15.66 21.23 0.99
N PHE A 116 -15.22 20.16 0.32
CA PHE A 116 -15.76 19.70 -0.95
C PHE A 116 -16.98 18.82 -0.70
N SER A 117 -18.01 18.96 -1.54
CA SER A 117 -19.23 18.15 -1.44
C SER A 117 -19.89 18.00 -2.81
N GLY A 118 -20.50 16.86 -3.09
CA GLY A 118 -21.12 16.64 -4.39
C GLY A 118 -21.63 15.23 -4.61
N LYS A 119 -22.26 14.99 -5.77
CA LYS A 119 -22.58 13.63 -6.23
C LYS A 119 -22.44 13.57 -7.75
N SER A 120 -21.45 12.86 -8.24
CA SER A 120 -21.31 12.56 -9.66
C SER A 120 -22.15 11.34 -10.03
N SER A 121 -22.56 11.22 -11.30
CA SER A 121 -23.17 10.00 -11.86
C SER A 121 -22.38 9.44 -13.06
N SER A 122 -21.29 10.11 -13.41
CA SER A 122 -20.38 9.76 -14.51
C SER A 122 -19.01 9.46 -13.95
N LEU A 123 -18.39 8.40 -14.50
CA LEU A 123 -16.97 8.14 -14.24
C LEU A 123 -16.14 9.25 -14.86
N GLN A 124 -15.19 9.78 -14.10
CA GLN A 124 -14.32 10.88 -14.54
C GLN A 124 -13.09 10.96 -13.65
N SER A 125 -11.94 11.27 -14.23
CA SER A 125 -10.76 11.70 -13.50
C SER A 125 -10.50 13.15 -13.85
N PHE A 126 -10.14 13.97 -12.86
CA PHE A 126 -9.75 15.36 -13.05
C PHE A 126 -9.01 15.86 -11.81
N GLU A 127 -8.30 16.97 -11.96
CA GLU A 127 -7.55 17.57 -10.88
C GLU A 127 -8.17 18.86 -10.40
N ILE A 128 -8.22 19.01 -9.08
CA ILE A 128 -8.65 20.23 -8.43
C ILE A 128 -7.40 21.02 -8.02
N LYS A 129 -7.28 22.24 -8.50
CA LYS A 129 -6.33 23.21 -7.97
C LYS A 129 -6.95 23.89 -6.75
N LEU A 130 -6.45 23.56 -5.56
CA LEU A 130 -6.82 24.22 -4.32
C LEU A 130 -5.82 25.36 -4.05
N THR A 131 -6.28 26.60 -4.05
CA THR A 131 -5.42 27.77 -3.82
C THR A 131 -5.72 28.40 -2.46
N ALA A 132 -4.69 28.50 -1.62
CA ALA A 132 -4.68 29.34 -0.43
C ALA A 132 -4.17 30.74 -0.78
N THR A 133 -4.79 31.76 -0.18
CA THR A 133 -4.43 33.17 -0.39
C THR A 133 -4.35 33.87 0.96
N ASP A 134 -3.21 34.49 1.23
CA ASP A 134 -3.00 35.29 2.43
C ASP A 134 -3.72 36.64 2.37
N LYS A 135 -3.53 37.47 3.40
CA LYS A 135 -4.20 38.77 3.48
C LYS A 135 -3.64 39.80 2.49
N ALA A 136 -2.39 39.66 2.08
CA ALA A 136 -1.77 40.54 1.09
C ALA A 136 -2.04 40.09 -0.37
N GLY A 137 -2.63 38.92 -0.55
CA GLY A 137 -2.98 38.35 -1.84
C GLY A 137 -1.91 37.44 -2.46
N ALA A 138 -0.86 37.05 -1.71
CA ALA A 138 0.05 36.03 -2.20
C ALA A 138 -0.56 34.63 -2.00
N THR A 139 -0.16 33.68 -2.85
CA THR A 139 -0.86 32.41 -2.99
C THR A 139 0.09 31.22 -3.01
N ALA A 140 -0.37 30.11 -2.44
CA ALA A 140 0.14 28.78 -2.70
C ALA A 140 -1.02 27.92 -3.20
N SER A 141 -0.70 26.91 -4.01
CA SER A 141 -1.70 25.96 -4.48
C SER A 141 -1.24 24.54 -4.23
N ASP A 142 -2.21 23.67 -4.05
CA ASP A 142 -2.07 22.23 -4.03
C ASP A 142 -2.88 21.64 -5.19
N ARG A 143 -2.41 20.52 -5.74
CA ARG A 143 -3.09 19.76 -6.78
C ARG A 143 -3.74 18.55 -6.11
N ILE A 144 -5.07 18.47 -6.21
CA ILE A 144 -5.87 17.39 -5.61
C ILE A 144 -6.42 16.53 -6.75
N PRO A 145 -5.78 15.41 -7.07
CA PRO A 145 -6.31 14.47 -8.04
C PRO A 145 -7.62 13.87 -7.50
N MET A 146 -8.62 13.81 -8.36
CA MET A 146 -9.95 13.32 -8.03
C MET A 146 -10.40 12.29 -9.07
N LEU A 147 -10.69 11.08 -8.58
CA LEU A 147 -11.22 9.99 -9.39
C LEU A 147 -12.66 9.70 -8.97
N VAL A 148 -13.60 10.02 -9.85
CA VAL A 148 -14.94 9.45 -9.78
C VAL A 148 -14.91 8.09 -10.47
N SER A 149 -14.72 7.06 -9.68
CA SER A 149 -14.89 5.66 -10.10
C SER A 149 -16.33 5.22 -9.86
N ALA A 150 -16.65 3.98 -10.23
CA ALA A 150 -17.89 3.38 -9.75
C ALA A 150 -17.92 3.35 -8.20
N SER A 151 -16.74 3.42 -7.56
CA SER A 151 -16.48 2.81 -6.26
C SER A 151 -15.46 3.54 -5.36
N GLY A 152 -15.64 3.34 -4.04
CA GLY A 152 -14.58 3.33 -3.01
C GLY A 152 -13.67 2.10 -3.15
N VAL A 153 -13.10 1.56 -2.06
CA VAL A 153 -12.20 0.40 -2.11
C VAL A 153 -12.93 -0.78 -2.78
N ILE A 154 -12.46 -1.19 -3.97
CA ILE A 154 -12.89 -2.43 -4.63
C ILE A 154 -11.90 -3.52 -4.24
N ILE A 155 -12.44 -4.61 -3.76
CA ILE A 155 -11.69 -5.82 -3.48
C ILE A 155 -12.46 -6.93 -4.21
N ASP A 156 -11.76 -7.61 -5.10
CA ASP A 156 -12.23 -8.82 -5.75
C ASP A 156 -12.22 -9.96 -4.73
N ALA A 157 -13.39 -10.24 -4.15
CA ALA A 157 -13.54 -11.32 -3.21
C ALA A 157 -14.29 -12.47 -3.87
N TYR A 158 -13.80 -13.70 -3.71
CA TYR A 158 -14.43 -14.94 -4.19
C TYR A 158 -15.79 -15.26 -3.56
N ILE A 159 -16.39 -14.33 -2.82
CA ILE A 159 -17.47 -14.61 -1.91
C ILE A 159 -18.67 -13.78 -2.34
N ALA A 160 -19.71 -14.43 -2.84
CA ALA A 160 -20.95 -13.77 -3.25
C ALA A 160 -21.97 -13.73 -2.11
N GLY A 161 -22.66 -12.59 -1.96
CA GLY A 161 -23.68 -12.38 -0.93
C GLY A 161 -23.15 -12.30 0.50
N ALA A 162 -21.85 -12.05 0.69
CA ALA A 162 -21.25 -11.82 1.99
C ALA A 162 -21.44 -10.38 2.44
N THR A 163 -21.52 -10.16 3.75
CA THR A 163 -21.35 -8.82 4.32
C THR A 163 -19.86 -8.57 4.46
N VAL A 164 -19.37 -7.50 3.85
CA VAL A 164 -17.98 -7.04 3.97
C VAL A 164 -17.95 -5.72 4.71
N PHE A 165 -16.99 -5.53 5.61
CA PHE A 165 -16.89 -4.35 6.45
C PHE A 165 -15.45 -4.06 6.86
N PHE A 166 -15.18 -2.81 7.24
CA PHE A 166 -13.90 -2.42 7.84
C PHE A 166 -13.98 -2.64 9.35
N ASP A 167 -13.36 -3.71 9.82
CA ASP A 167 -13.28 -4.13 11.21
C ASP A 167 -12.14 -3.35 11.90
N ALA A 168 -12.48 -2.16 12.41
CA ALA A 168 -11.51 -1.26 13.02
C ALA A 168 -10.98 -1.80 14.35
N ASN A 169 -11.80 -2.57 15.07
CA ASN A 169 -11.45 -3.09 16.38
C ASN A 169 -10.97 -4.56 16.37
N LYS A 170 -10.91 -5.18 15.18
CA LYS A 170 -10.37 -6.52 14.93
C LYS A 170 -11.12 -7.62 15.67
N ASN A 171 -12.42 -7.42 15.92
CA ASN A 171 -13.26 -8.39 16.63
C ASN A 171 -13.97 -9.38 15.68
N SER A 172 -13.86 -9.16 14.37
CA SER A 172 -14.51 -9.91 13.28
C SER A 172 -16.04 -9.92 13.36
N VAL A 173 -16.62 -8.85 13.88
CA VAL A 173 -18.07 -8.63 14.05
C VAL A 173 -18.41 -7.26 13.49
N VAL A 174 -19.43 -7.21 12.64
CA VAL A 174 -19.92 -5.95 12.07
C VAL A 174 -20.48 -5.06 13.18
N ASP A 175 -19.82 -3.94 13.46
CA ASP A 175 -20.29 -2.93 14.40
C ASP A 175 -21.09 -1.81 13.72
N THR A 176 -21.93 -1.11 14.48
CA THR A 176 -22.87 -0.10 13.91
C THR A 176 -22.17 1.11 13.27
N ASN A 177 -20.92 1.38 13.65
CA ASN A 177 -20.14 2.51 13.14
C ASN A 177 -19.13 2.11 12.06
N GLU A 178 -19.05 0.82 11.73
CA GLU A 178 -18.11 0.33 10.73
C GLU A 178 -18.77 0.40 9.35
N PRO A 179 -18.07 0.95 8.33
CA PRO A 179 -18.59 0.93 6.98
C PRO A 179 -18.74 -0.52 6.55
N SER A 180 -19.85 -0.83 5.90
CA SER A 180 -20.17 -2.18 5.42
C SER A 180 -20.91 -2.16 4.10
N ALA A 181 -20.73 -3.23 3.33
CA ALA A 181 -21.34 -3.47 2.03
C ALA A 181 -21.70 -4.96 1.89
N ILE A 182 -22.46 -5.29 0.84
CA ILE A 182 -22.77 -6.69 0.49
C ILE A 182 -22.14 -6.99 -0.86
N THR A 183 -21.45 -8.12 -0.96
CA THR A 183 -20.87 -8.57 -2.23
C THR A 183 -21.94 -9.00 -3.22
N ASN A 184 -21.76 -8.64 -4.48
CA ASN A 184 -22.68 -8.99 -5.56
C ASN A 184 -22.49 -10.46 -6.00
N ALA A 185 -23.17 -10.88 -7.07
CA ALA A 185 -23.10 -12.26 -7.57
C ALA A 185 -21.71 -12.68 -8.07
N ASN A 186 -20.87 -11.71 -8.43
CA ASN A 186 -19.48 -11.91 -8.85
C ASN A 186 -18.52 -11.73 -7.68
N GLY A 187 -19.02 -11.44 -6.47
CA GLY A 187 -18.19 -11.22 -5.28
C GLY A 187 -17.62 -9.81 -5.15
N GLU A 188 -17.96 -8.91 -6.07
CA GLU A 188 -17.52 -7.51 -6.01
C GLU A 188 -18.34 -6.74 -4.97
N TYR A 189 -17.70 -5.79 -4.30
CA TYR A 189 -18.34 -4.84 -3.40
C TYR A 189 -17.62 -3.50 -3.43
N GLU A 190 -18.29 -2.48 -2.89
CA GLU A 190 -17.72 -1.15 -2.73
C GLU A 190 -17.84 -0.77 -1.26
N LEU A 191 -16.70 -0.49 -0.64
CA LEU A 191 -16.67 -0.02 0.73
C LEU A 191 -16.25 1.45 0.78
N ASP A 192 -17.14 2.29 1.33
CA ASP A 192 -16.86 3.70 1.58
C ASP A 192 -16.24 3.86 2.97
N ILE A 193 -14.90 3.91 3.03
CA ILE A 193 -14.16 4.03 4.29
C ILE A 193 -13.78 5.49 4.48
N SER A 194 -14.30 6.10 5.55
CA SER A 194 -13.95 7.46 5.93
C SER A 194 -12.55 7.51 6.54
N PHE A 195 -11.55 7.95 5.77
CA PHE A 195 -10.19 8.16 6.28
C PHE A 195 -10.19 9.11 7.48
N ALA A 196 -10.97 10.19 7.46
CA ALA A 196 -11.08 11.09 8.61
C ALA A 196 -11.55 10.41 9.93
N ALA A 197 -12.21 9.24 9.83
CA ALA A 197 -12.65 8.47 10.99
C ALA A 197 -11.72 7.30 11.33
N PHE A 198 -11.11 6.66 10.33
CA PHE A 198 -10.39 5.38 10.51
C PHE A 198 -8.88 5.49 10.31
N ASP A 199 -8.41 6.45 9.53
CA ASP A 199 -7.00 6.82 9.47
C ASP A 199 -6.68 7.67 10.72
N THR A 200 -6.34 6.95 11.78
CA THR A 200 -6.09 7.47 13.13
C THR A 200 -4.77 8.22 13.22
N ASN A 201 -3.79 7.84 12.41
CA ASN A 201 -2.49 8.51 12.35
C ASN A 201 -2.47 9.67 11.35
N GLN A 202 -3.53 9.82 10.55
CA GLN A 202 -3.75 10.88 9.57
C GLN A 202 -2.65 10.94 8.51
N ASN A 203 -2.08 9.79 8.16
CA ASN A 203 -1.02 9.71 7.16
C ASN A 203 -1.56 9.54 5.73
N GLY A 204 -2.87 9.43 5.56
CA GLY A 204 -3.55 9.25 4.28
C GLY A 204 -3.66 7.79 3.83
N GLN A 205 -3.26 6.83 4.66
CA GLN A 205 -3.28 5.41 4.35
C GLN A 205 -3.99 4.62 5.45
N LEU A 206 -4.86 3.69 5.07
CA LEU A 206 -5.39 2.73 6.02
C LEU A 206 -4.33 1.68 6.31
N GLU A 207 -3.93 1.61 7.56
CA GLU A 207 -3.00 0.61 8.04
C GLU A 207 -3.73 -0.52 8.74
N GLN A 208 -3.07 -1.66 8.78
CA GLN A 208 -3.60 -2.79 9.52
C GLN A 208 -3.67 -2.52 11.02
N SER A 209 -2.87 -1.59 11.56
CA SER A 209 -2.95 -1.10 12.94
C SER A 209 -4.34 -0.50 13.24
N GLU A 210 -5.00 0.04 12.22
CA GLU A 210 -6.26 0.80 12.28
C GLU A 210 -7.49 -0.06 11.98
N GLY A 211 -7.31 -1.17 11.27
CA GLY A 211 -8.37 -2.15 11.03
C GLY A 211 -8.02 -3.17 9.97
N ASN A 212 -8.95 -4.09 9.74
CA ASN A 212 -8.88 -5.05 8.64
C ASN A 212 -10.17 -4.99 7.82
N ILE A 213 -10.11 -5.48 6.59
CA ILE A 213 -11.30 -5.79 5.82
C ILE A 213 -11.73 -7.20 6.19
N VAL A 214 -12.99 -7.36 6.58
CA VAL A 214 -13.54 -8.65 6.98
C VAL A 214 -14.78 -8.96 6.17
N ALA A 215 -14.85 -10.17 5.60
CA ALA A 215 -16.05 -10.71 4.98
C ALA A 215 -16.65 -11.84 5.83
N VAL A 216 -17.96 -11.78 6.05
CA VAL A 216 -18.73 -12.76 6.81
C VAL A 216 -20.01 -13.17 6.07
N GLY A 217 -20.34 -14.47 6.15
CA GLY A 217 -21.47 -15.05 5.42
C GLY A 217 -21.28 -15.07 3.90
N GLY A 218 -22.36 -15.33 3.16
CA GLY A 218 -22.29 -15.52 1.71
C GLY A 218 -21.81 -16.92 1.32
N PHE A 219 -21.39 -17.07 0.06
CA PHE A 219 -20.92 -18.34 -0.50
C PHE A 219 -19.65 -18.13 -1.30
N ASP A 220 -18.70 -19.04 -1.15
CA ASP A 220 -17.56 -19.19 -2.03
C ASP A 220 -18.07 -19.51 -3.45
N THR A 221 -17.77 -18.63 -4.40
CA THR A 221 -18.21 -18.70 -5.80
C THR A 221 -17.54 -19.83 -6.58
N ALA A 222 -16.40 -20.33 -6.11
CA ALA A 222 -15.67 -21.43 -6.73
C ALA A 222 -16.31 -22.78 -6.38
N THR A 223 -16.79 -22.93 -5.15
CA THR A 223 -17.29 -24.20 -4.62
C THR A 223 -18.81 -24.23 -4.42
N GLY A 224 -19.44 -23.07 -4.36
CA GLY A 224 -20.84 -22.90 -3.97
C GLY A 224 -21.10 -23.22 -2.49
N LEU A 225 -20.06 -23.26 -1.66
CA LEU A 225 -20.17 -23.56 -0.23
C LEU A 225 -20.40 -22.28 0.56
N PRO A 226 -21.20 -22.33 1.65
CA PRO A 226 -21.32 -21.19 2.55
C PRO A 226 -19.96 -20.79 3.11
N LEU A 227 -19.77 -19.48 3.26
CA LEU A 227 -18.65 -18.98 4.04
C LEU A 227 -18.95 -19.18 5.54
N GLU A 228 -18.46 -20.29 6.08
CA GLU A 228 -18.60 -20.61 7.51
C GLU A 228 -17.55 -19.87 8.36
N THR A 229 -16.44 -19.44 7.76
CA THR A 229 -15.30 -18.82 8.43
C THR A 229 -15.14 -17.36 7.98
N PRO A 230 -15.14 -16.36 8.88
CA PRO A 230 -14.77 -15.01 8.53
C PRO A 230 -13.41 -14.98 7.85
N VAL A 231 -13.31 -14.29 6.72
CA VAL A 231 -12.04 -14.01 6.06
C VAL A 231 -11.66 -12.57 6.35
N SER A 232 -10.40 -12.36 6.69
CA SER A 232 -9.84 -11.05 7.03
C SER A 232 -8.71 -10.74 6.06
N ALA A 233 -8.48 -9.47 5.79
CA ALA A 233 -7.35 -9.04 4.98
C ALA A 233 -6.90 -7.64 5.39
N PRO A 234 -5.63 -7.29 5.15
CA PRO A 234 -5.17 -5.91 5.20
C PRO A 234 -6.07 -4.97 4.37
N PRO A 235 -6.26 -3.69 4.77
CA PRO A 235 -7.19 -2.73 4.12
C PRO A 235 -7.00 -2.51 2.62
N ASP A 236 -5.80 -2.75 2.15
CA ASP A 236 -5.32 -2.62 0.77
C ASP A 236 -5.40 -3.91 -0.06
N SER A 237 -5.83 -5.01 0.54
CA SER A 237 -5.88 -6.28 -0.16
C SER A 237 -6.94 -6.20 -1.23
N THR A 238 -6.58 -6.50 -2.47
CA THR A 238 -7.54 -6.58 -3.57
C THR A 238 -8.17 -7.96 -3.64
N VAL A 239 -7.60 -8.96 -2.99
CA VAL A 239 -8.16 -10.30 -2.85
C VAL A 239 -8.30 -10.64 -1.37
N VAL A 240 -9.50 -11.03 -0.96
CA VAL A 240 -9.75 -11.52 0.41
C VAL A 240 -9.90 -13.03 0.39
N THR A 241 -8.94 -13.72 1.01
CA THR A 241 -8.92 -15.18 1.16
C THR A 241 -8.60 -15.59 2.59
N LEU A 242 -8.61 -16.89 2.87
CA LEU A 242 -8.06 -17.39 4.14
C LEU A 242 -6.55 -17.19 4.27
N LEU A 243 -5.80 -17.06 3.16
CA LEU A 243 -4.37 -16.79 3.23
C LEU A 243 -4.12 -15.37 3.71
N THR A 244 -4.91 -14.39 3.24
CA THR A 244 -4.86 -13.02 3.78
C THR A 244 -5.32 -12.96 5.22
N THR A 245 -6.20 -13.87 5.67
CA THR A 245 -6.55 -14.00 7.09
C THR A 245 -5.33 -14.39 7.92
N LEU A 246 -4.51 -15.34 7.44
CA LEU A 246 -3.28 -15.74 8.13
C LEU A 246 -2.26 -14.61 8.16
N VAL A 247 -2.12 -13.85 7.06
CA VAL A 247 -1.27 -12.65 7.01
C VAL A 247 -1.75 -11.62 8.04
N ALA A 248 -3.05 -11.32 8.07
CA ALA A 248 -3.62 -10.38 9.03
C ALA A 248 -3.41 -10.82 10.50
N ASP A 249 -3.55 -12.11 10.80
CA ASP A 249 -3.35 -12.64 12.16
C ASP A 249 -1.87 -12.56 12.60
N LEU A 250 -0.91 -12.82 11.70
CA LEU A 250 0.53 -12.63 11.97
C LEU A 250 0.87 -11.15 12.20
N MET A 251 0.26 -10.26 11.43
CA MET A 251 0.48 -8.83 11.62
C MET A 251 -0.18 -8.31 12.92
N GLU A 252 -1.31 -8.88 13.36
CA GLU A 252 -1.88 -8.65 14.70
C GLU A 252 -0.90 -9.06 15.82
N GLN A 253 -0.02 -10.04 15.53
CA GLN A 253 1.06 -10.48 16.42
C GLN A 253 2.33 -9.61 16.32
N GLY A 254 2.31 -8.53 15.53
CA GLY A 254 3.37 -7.53 15.44
C GLY A 254 4.39 -7.76 14.32
N ILE A 255 4.11 -8.67 13.39
CA ILE A 255 4.96 -8.94 12.22
C ILE A 255 4.62 -7.93 11.10
N SER A 256 5.63 -7.40 10.41
CA SER A 256 5.37 -6.50 9.26
C SER A 256 4.62 -7.22 8.13
N GLN A 257 3.85 -6.50 7.30
CA GLN A 257 3.08 -7.11 6.20
C GLN A 257 3.97 -7.99 5.29
N ASN A 258 5.10 -7.44 4.83
CA ASN A 258 6.03 -8.14 3.92
C ASN A 258 6.63 -9.40 4.58
N GLU A 259 6.98 -9.32 5.86
CA GLU A 259 7.49 -10.47 6.59
C GLU A 259 6.39 -11.51 6.85
N ALA A 260 5.18 -11.08 7.23
CA ALA A 260 4.05 -11.96 7.47
C ALA A 260 3.68 -12.73 6.20
N GLU A 261 3.59 -12.04 5.06
CA GLU A 261 3.32 -12.66 3.78
C GLU A 261 4.45 -13.61 3.37
N SER A 262 5.71 -13.21 3.52
CA SER A 262 6.87 -14.08 3.26
C SER A 262 6.85 -15.36 4.11
N LYS A 263 6.47 -15.25 5.39
CA LYS A 263 6.31 -16.39 6.30
C LYS A 263 5.17 -17.31 5.86
N VAL A 264 3.99 -16.76 5.51
CA VAL A 264 2.86 -17.56 4.99
C VAL A 264 3.28 -18.29 3.71
N LYS A 265 3.91 -17.59 2.76
CA LYS A 265 4.37 -18.17 1.49
C LYS A 265 5.37 -19.29 1.72
N THR A 266 6.38 -19.05 2.55
CA THR A 266 7.42 -20.05 2.87
C THR A 266 6.82 -21.27 3.58
N ALA A 267 5.96 -21.06 4.59
CA ALA A 267 5.37 -22.13 5.35
C ALA A 267 4.46 -23.02 4.48
N LEU A 268 3.74 -22.44 3.52
CA LEU A 268 2.80 -23.16 2.65
C LEU A 268 3.36 -23.51 1.27
N ALA A 269 4.67 -23.37 1.07
CA ALA A 269 5.38 -23.66 -0.18
C ALA A 269 4.82 -22.89 -1.41
N ILE A 270 4.38 -21.66 -1.20
CA ILE A 270 3.94 -20.73 -2.25
C ILE A 270 5.19 -19.99 -2.78
N PRO A 271 5.33 -19.78 -4.11
CA PRO A 271 6.48 -19.05 -4.65
C PRO A 271 6.62 -17.64 -4.06
N ALA A 272 7.84 -17.22 -3.76
CA ALA A 272 8.11 -15.93 -3.12
C ALA A 272 7.64 -14.72 -3.95
N SER A 273 7.59 -14.85 -5.28
CA SER A 273 7.14 -13.82 -6.22
C SER A 273 5.62 -13.63 -6.26
N VAL A 274 4.85 -14.49 -5.61
CA VAL A 274 3.39 -14.32 -5.51
C VAL A 274 3.09 -13.23 -4.50
N ASP A 275 2.19 -12.30 -4.83
CA ASP A 275 1.54 -11.41 -3.86
C ASP A 275 0.21 -12.06 -3.42
N LEU A 276 0.10 -12.41 -2.14
CA LEU A 276 -1.10 -13.05 -1.59
C LEU A 276 -2.29 -12.11 -1.43
N THR A 277 -2.06 -10.80 -1.39
CA THR A 277 -3.12 -9.79 -1.22
C THR A 277 -3.88 -9.51 -2.50
N ASP A 278 -3.51 -10.21 -3.58
CA ASP A 278 -3.58 -9.64 -4.91
C ASP A 278 -3.73 -10.70 -6.00
N LEU A 279 -3.02 -11.83 -5.90
CA LEU A 279 -3.20 -12.94 -6.83
C LEU A 279 -4.59 -13.55 -6.64
N ASP A 280 -5.36 -13.64 -7.74
CA ASP A 280 -6.54 -14.51 -7.83
C ASP A 280 -6.06 -15.96 -8.11
N PRO A 281 -5.94 -16.87 -7.10
CA PRO A 281 -5.50 -18.24 -7.30
C PRO A 281 -6.29 -19.05 -8.36
N ILE A 282 -7.58 -18.79 -8.56
CA ILE A 282 -8.43 -19.58 -9.46
C ILE A 282 -8.17 -19.20 -10.92
N VAL A 283 -8.15 -17.91 -11.22
CA VAL A 283 -7.80 -17.35 -12.53
C VAL A 283 -6.38 -17.68 -12.86
N ALA A 284 -5.47 -17.41 -11.93
CA ALA A 284 -4.06 -17.71 -12.10
C ALA A 284 -3.84 -19.18 -12.41
N THR A 285 -4.56 -20.08 -11.73
CA THR A 285 -4.53 -21.51 -12.05
C THR A 285 -5.02 -21.79 -13.48
N LYS A 286 -6.22 -21.34 -13.86
CA LYS A 286 -6.78 -21.59 -15.21
C LYS A 286 -5.84 -21.08 -16.30
N ASN A 287 -5.33 -19.86 -16.12
CA ASN A 287 -4.44 -19.20 -17.07
C ASN A 287 -2.99 -19.70 -17.01
N SER A 288 -2.69 -20.70 -16.17
CA SER A 288 -1.33 -21.22 -15.97
C SER A 288 -0.32 -20.14 -15.57
N GLN A 289 -0.76 -19.11 -14.84
CA GLN A 289 0.10 -18.10 -14.26
C GLN A 289 0.97 -18.72 -13.14
N PRO A 290 2.25 -18.35 -13.02
CA PRO A 290 3.14 -18.83 -11.96
C PRO A 290 2.53 -18.62 -10.56
N GLY A 291 2.59 -19.65 -9.71
CA GLY A 291 2.09 -19.59 -8.34
C GLY A 291 0.57 -19.72 -8.18
N GLY A 292 -0.21 -19.73 -9.27
CA GLY A 292 -1.67 -19.88 -9.20
C GLY A 292 -2.09 -21.22 -8.57
N VAL A 293 -1.51 -22.31 -9.05
CA VAL A 293 -1.83 -23.68 -8.58
C VAL A 293 -1.43 -23.86 -7.12
N GLU A 294 -0.23 -23.40 -6.76
CA GLU A 294 0.32 -23.47 -5.41
C GLU A 294 -0.55 -22.68 -4.42
N THR A 295 -0.95 -21.45 -4.79
CA THR A 295 -1.80 -20.60 -3.96
C THR A 295 -3.20 -21.20 -3.81
N LEU A 296 -3.81 -21.72 -4.88
CA LEU A 296 -5.12 -22.40 -4.82
C LEU A 296 -5.07 -23.63 -3.90
N ALA A 297 -4.03 -24.44 -4.03
CA ALA A 297 -3.83 -25.63 -3.21
C ALA A 297 -3.67 -25.28 -1.72
N ALA A 298 -2.83 -24.28 -1.42
CA ALA A 298 -2.61 -23.79 -0.07
C ALA A 298 -3.90 -23.26 0.55
N MET A 299 -4.60 -22.37 -0.16
CA MET A 299 -5.88 -21.79 0.27
C MET A 299 -6.90 -22.86 0.65
N VAL A 300 -7.09 -23.86 -0.21
CA VAL A 300 -8.11 -24.90 0.02
C VAL A 300 -7.73 -25.85 1.15
N LYS A 301 -6.45 -26.22 1.28
CA LYS A 301 -5.99 -27.05 2.39
C LYS A 301 -6.13 -26.32 3.73
N VAL A 302 -5.85 -25.02 3.76
CA VAL A 302 -6.06 -24.16 4.93
C VAL A 302 -7.56 -24.07 5.27
N GLN A 303 -8.44 -23.88 4.27
CA GLN A 303 -9.90 -23.90 4.49
C GLN A 303 -10.38 -25.23 5.08
N ASN A 304 -9.95 -26.35 4.49
CA ASN A 304 -10.30 -27.68 4.99
C ASN A 304 -9.89 -27.81 6.47
N LEU A 305 -8.66 -27.44 6.80
CA LEU A 305 -8.15 -27.51 8.16
C LEU A 305 -8.96 -26.64 9.12
N ILE A 306 -9.21 -25.37 8.77
CA ILE A 306 -9.92 -24.43 9.65
C ILE A 306 -11.35 -24.91 9.90
N THR A 307 -12.12 -25.13 8.83
CA THR A 307 -13.54 -25.48 8.95
C THR A 307 -13.73 -26.84 9.61
N GLN A 308 -12.93 -27.86 9.28
CA GLN A 308 -13.06 -29.18 9.90
C GLN A 308 -12.66 -29.16 11.38
N THR A 309 -11.62 -28.40 11.74
CA THR A 309 -11.19 -28.30 13.14
C THR A 309 -12.19 -27.49 13.97
N ALA A 310 -12.68 -26.37 13.43
CA ALA A 310 -13.71 -25.58 14.09
C ALA A 310 -14.99 -26.38 14.29
N THR A 311 -15.43 -27.13 13.28
CA THR A 311 -16.61 -28.00 13.34
C THR A 311 -16.44 -29.16 14.32
N LEU A 312 -15.25 -29.75 14.41
CA LEU A 312 -14.92 -30.76 15.42
C LEU A 312 -15.09 -30.20 16.84
N ILE A 313 -14.55 -29.01 17.10
CA ILE A 313 -14.60 -28.37 18.42
C ILE A 313 -16.03 -27.92 18.75
N ASP A 314 -16.73 -27.31 17.80
CA ASP A 314 -18.12 -26.87 17.88
C ASP A 314 -19.09 -28.02 18.21
N GLY A 315 -18.74 -29.27 17.89
CA GLY A 315 -19.54 -30.44 18.26
C GLY A 315 -19.79 -30.59 19.77
N ILE A 316 -18.94 -29.99 20.61
CA ILE A 316 -19.08 -30.04 22.07
C ILE A 316 -18.82 -28.71 22.79
N SER A 317 -18.27 -27.70 22.11
CA SER A 317 -18.01 -26.38 22.71
C SER A 317 -19.30 -25.58 22.87
N THR A 318 -19.30 -24.69 23.85
CA THR A 318 -20.34 -23.66 24.05
C THR A 318 -19.90 -22.28 23.58
N ALA A 319 -18.64 -22.12 23.14
CA ALA A 319 -18.18 -20.89 22.50
C ALA A 319 -18.91 -20.65 21.18
N GLY A 320 -19.07 -19.37 20.82
CA GLY A 320 -19.57 -19.01 19.50
C GLY A 320 -18.59 -19.44 18.40
N TYR A 321 -19.11 -19.84 17.25
CA TYR A 321 -18.32 -20.27 16.09
C TYR A 321 -17.21 -19.27 15.68
N PRO A 322 -17.41 -17.94 15.72
CA PRO A 322 -16.33 -16.99 15.43
C PRO A 322 -15.13 -17.09 16.38
N ALA A 323 -15.37 -17.32 17.68
CA ALA A 323 -14.29 -17.47 18.66
C ALA A 323 -13.51 -18.77 18.44
N ILE A 324 -14.20 -19.85 18.03
CA ILE A 324 -13.55 -21.11 17.66
C ILE A 324 -12.70 -20.91 16.41
N ASN A 325 -13.23 -20.25 15.38
CA ASN A 325 -12.48 -19.95 14.14
C ASN A 325 -11.22 -19.13 14.44
N LYS A 326 -11.32 -18.03 15.22
CA LYS A 326 -10.14 -17.23 15.63
C LYS A 326 -9.11 -18.08 16.39
N ALA A 327 -9.56 -18.98 17.26
CA ALA A 327 -8.67 -19.89 17.98
C ALA A 327 -7.91 -20.87 17.05
N VAL A 328 -8.55 -21.32 15.96
CA VAL A 328 -7.93 -22.19 14.95
C VAL A 328 -6.98 -21.42 14.04
N VAL A 329 -7.38 -20.25 13.53
CA VAL A 329 -6.53 -19.36 12.72
C VAL A 329 -5.25 -19.01 13.46
N SER A 330 -5.38 -18.58 14.73
CA SER A 330 -4.24 -18.27 15.58
C SER A 330 -3.33 -19.48 15.82
N ALA A 331 -3.89 -20.70 15.95
CA ALA A 331 -3.08 -21.91 16.07
C ALA A 331 -2.27 -22.22 14.81
N ILE A 332 -2.79 -21.91 13.62
CA ILE A 332 -2.06 -22.04 12.34
C ILE A 332 -0.98 -20.96 12.26
N ALA A 333 -1.31 -19.70 12.55
CA ALA A 333 -0.36 -18.60 12.55
C ALA A 333 0.84 -18.87 13.47
N SER A 334 0.62 -19.37 14.70
CA SER A 334 1.72 -19.75 15.60
C SER A 334 2.61 -20.87 15.05
N GLN A 335 2.12 -21.77 14.18
CA GLN A 335 2.99 -22.73 13.51
C GLN A 335 3.85 -22.06 12.42
N ILE A 336 3.27 -21.11 11.68
CA ILE A 336 3.96 -20.34 10.64
C ILE A 336 5.10 -19.50 11.22
N GLU A 337 4.88 -18.89 12.39
CA GLU A 337 5.92 -18.13 13.11
C GLU A 337 7.15 -18.95 13.50
N SER A 338 7.02 -20.27 13.63
CA SER A 338 8.13 -21.13 14.03
C SER A 338 9.21 -21.32 12.96
N ASP A 339 9.08 -20.65 11.81
CA ASP A 339 9.92 -20.73 10.61
C ASP A 339 10.12 -22.17 10.10
N ARG A 340 9.12 -23.03 10.36
CA ARG A 340 9.08 -24.41 9.88
C ARG A 340 8.10 -24.53 8.73
N GLU A 341 8.47 -25.33 7.73
CA GLU A 341 7.56 -25.71 6.66
C GLU A 341 6.31 -26.41 7.23
N LEU A 342 5.13 -25.91 6.82
CA LEU A 342 3.83 -26.38 7.26
C LEU A 342 3.26 -27.33 6.19
N ASN A 343 3.61 -28.61 6.32
CA ASN A 343 3.09 -29.66 5.46
C ASN A 343 1.70 -30.10 5.91
N LEU A 344 0.67 -29.53 5.28
CA LEU A 344 -0.74 -29.84 5.55
C LEU A 344 -1.18 -31.25 5.12
N THR A 345 -0.25 -32.09 4.65
CA THR A 345 -0.46 -33.53 4.38
C THR A 345 0.30 -34.43 5.36
N ASN A 346 0.88 -33.85 6.41
CA ASN A 346 1.54 -34.59 7.48
C ASN A 346 0.59 -34.75 8.70
N PRO A 347 0.25 -35.99 9.12
CA PRO A 347 -0.67 -36.20 10.23
C PRO A 347 -0.19 -35.63 11.57
N ALA A 348 1.13 -35.64 11.82
CA ALA A 348 1.68 -35.14 13.06
C ALA A 348 1.58 -33.60 13.16
N GLN A 349 1.80 -32.88 12.05
CA GLN A 349 1.66 -31.43 12.02
C GLN A 349 0.19 -31.01 12.15
N LEU A 350 -0.72 -31.66 11.42
CA LEU A 350 -2.17 -31.42 11.57
C LEU A 350 -2.66 -31.71 12.99
N SER A 351 -2.19 -32.82 13.59
CA SER A 351 -2.50 -33.15 14.98
C SER A 351 -2.02 -32.06 15.95
N ALA A 352 -0.82 -31.51 15.75
CA ALA A 352 -0.31 -30.41 16.58
C ALA A 352 -1.18 -29.15 16.47
N ILE A 353 -1.62 -28.77 15.26
CA ILE A 353 -2.50 -27.61 15.06
C ILE A 353 -3.85 -27.83 15.72
N ILE A 354 -4.45 -29.01 15.58
CA ILE A 354 -5.74 -29.35 16.21
C ILE A 354 -5.60 -29.29 17.74
N GLN A 355 -4.52 -29.82 18.31
CA GLN A 355 -4.26 -29.77 19.76
C GLN A 355 -4.10 -28.32 20.25
N GLN A 356 -3.38 -27.49 19.50
CA GLN A 356 -3.23 -26.08 19.82
C GLN A 356 -4.57 -25.34 19.71
N SER A 357 -5.37 -25.64 18.70
CA SER A 357 -6.72 -25.06 18.50
C SER A 357 -7.67 -25.41 19.66
N ILE A 358 -7.63 -26.67 20.13
CA ILE A 358 -8.39 -27.11 21.32
C ILE A 358 -7.92 -26.34 22.56
N THR A 359 -6.60 -26.14 22.70
CA THR A 359 -6.01 -25.39 23.81
C THR A 359 -6.43 -23.93 23.79
N ASN A 360 -6.34 -23.27 22.62
CA ASN A 360 -6.78 -21.88 22.42
C ASN A 360 -8.28 -21.74 22.70
N THR A 361 -9.11 -22.66 22.20
CA THR A 361 -10.56 -22.63 22.45
C THR A 361 -10.88 -22.84 23.94
N LYS A 362 -10.12 -23.68 24.65
CA LYS A 362 -10.29 -23.89 26.10
C LYS A 362 -10.07 -22.61 26.92
N GLN A 363 -9.32 -21.64 26.39
CA GLN A 363 -9.12 -20.33 27.04
C GLN A 363 -10.40 -19.47 26.99
N VAL A 364 -11.24 -19.63 25.96
CA VAL A 364 -12.50 -18.89 25.81
C VAL A 364 -13.74 -19.69 26.22
N ASP A 365 -13.66 -21.03 26.21
CA ASP A 365 -14.65 -21.95 26.76
C ASP A 365 -14.04 -22.86 27.82
N ALA A 366 -14.08 -22.39 29.07
CA ALA A 366 -13.55 -23.13 30.22
C ALA A 366 -14.23 -24.48 30.45
N ASN A 367 -15.40 -24.76 29.86
CA ASN A 367 -16.12 -26.03 30.02
C ASN A 367 -15.81 -27.06 28.93
N LEU A 368 -15.10 -26.68 27.86
CA LEU A 368 -14.76 -27.57 26.76
C LEU A 368 -14.09 -28.86 27.25
N ASN A 369 -14.66 -30.02 26.91
CA ASN A 369 -14.06 -31.32 27.24
C ASN A 369 -12.90 -31.66 26.31
N SER A 370 -11.73 -31.05 26.57
CA SER A 370 -10.53 -31.23 25.75
C SER A 370 -10.03 -32.68 25.75
N GLN A 371 -10.19 -33.45 26.84
CA GLN A 371 -9.70 -34.83 26.90
C GLN A 371 -10.33 -35.73 25.83
N ASN A 372 -11.64 -35.60 25.60
CA ASN A 372 -12.32 -36.38 24.58
C ASN A 372 -11.80 -36.03 23.18
N LEU A 373 -11.70 -34.72 22.88
CA LEU A 373 -11.19 -34.24 21.59
C LEU A 373 -9.75 -34.72 21.34
N LEU A 374 -8.87 -34.55 22.34
CA LEU A 374 -7.47 -34.97 22.26
C LEU A 374 -7.31 -36.47 22.01
N SER A 375 -8.26 -37.29 22.49
CA SER A 375 -8.22 -38.75 22.31
C SER A 375 -8.54 -39.21 20.88
N ILE A 376 -9.28 -38.40 20.11
CA ILE A 376 -9.64 -38.68 18.71
C ILE A 376 -8.80 -37.88 17.71
N THR A 377 -8.02 -36.89 18.16
CA THR A 377 -7.18 -36.03 17.31
C THR A 377 -6.30 -36.80 16.32
N PRO A 378 -5.56 -37.87 16.69
CA PRO A 378 -4.69 -38.55 15.74
C PRO A 378 -5.45 -39.09 14.52
N GLN A 379 -6.59 -39.73 14.74
CA GLN A 379 -7.43 -40.30 13.67
C GLN A 379 -8.13 -39.21 12.86
N VAL A 380 -8.56 -38.12 13.50
CA VAL A 380 -9.09 -36.96 12.78
C VAL A 380 -8.03 -36.40 11.84
N ALA A 381 -6.79 -36.21 12.33
CA ALA A 381 -5.69 -35.71 11.51
C ALA A 381 -5.39 -36.63 10.32
N GLU A 382 -5.46 -37.96 10.48
CA GLU A 382 -5.33 -38.91 9.37
C GLU A 382 -6.40 -38.70 8.27
N VAL A 383 -7.66 -38.51 8.67
CA VAL A 383 -8.76 -38.23 7.73
C VAL A 383 -8.58 -36.89 7.01
N MET A 384 -8.20 -35.84 7.74
CA MET A 384 -7.93 -34.51 7.15
C MET A 384 -6.78 -34.59 6.13
N VAL A 385 -5.71 -35.32 6.46
CA VAL A 385 -4.56 -35.54 5.56
C VAL A 385 -4.99 -36.25 4.28
N GLU A 386 -5.83 -37.28 4.37
CA GLU A 386 -6.34 -37.98 3.19
C GLU A 386 -7.06 -37.04 2.22
N ALA A 387 -7.91 -36.15 2.73
CA ALA A 387 -8.57 -35.12 1.94
C ALA A 387 -7.56 -34.16 1.27
N ASN A 388 -6.59 -33.66 2.04
CA ASN A 388 -5.55 -32.76 1.50
C ASN A 388 -4.65 -33.44 0.45
N GLN A 389 -4.39 -34.74 0.58
CA GLN A 389 -3.70 -35.52 -0.45
C GLN A 389 -4.55 -35.72 -1.72
N LYS A 390 -5.89 -35.67 -1.63
CA LYS A 390 -6.75 -35.67 -2.85
C LYS A 390 -6.55 -34.35 -3.62
N VAL A 391 -6.33 -33.22 -2.94
CA VAL A 391 -5.98 -31.95 -3.59
C VAL A 391 -4.64 -32.07 -4.35
N ASP A 392 -3.61 -32.66 -3.74
CA ASP A 392 -2.32 -32.88 -4.44
C ASP A 392 -2.42 -33.80 -5.65
N ARG A 393 -3.26 -34.84 -5.55
CA ARG A 393 -3.56 -35.72 -6.69
C ARG A 393 -4.33 -35.00 -7.79
N ALA A 394 -5.26 -34.10 -7.44
CA ALA A 394 -5.97 -33.29 -8.43
C ALA A 394 -4.97 -32.47 -9.25
N ILE A 395 -4.06 -31.79 -8.58
CA ILE A 395 -3.02 -30.96 -9.22
C ILE A 395 -2.13 -31.80 -10.14
N SER A 396 -1.74 -33.00 -9.70
CA SER A 396 -0.84 -33.85 -10.49
C SER A 396 -1.50 -34.53 -11.70
N ASN A 397 -2.83 -34.69 -11.70
CA ASN A 397 -3.56 -35.51 -12.67
C ASN A 397 -4.38 -34.71 -13.69
N PHE A 398 -4.62 -33.43 -13.44
CA PHE A 398 -5.47 -32.59 -14.28
C PHE A 398 -4.69 -31.42 -14.89
N LEU A 399 -5.13 -30.98 -16.07
CA LEU A 399 -4.63 -29.75 -16.67
C LEU A 399 -5.15 -28.52 -15.90
N PRO A 400 -4.44 -27.38 -15.92
CA PRO A 400 -4.75 -26.22 -15.11
C PRO A 400 -6.21 -25.74 -15.20
N ASP A 401 -6.82 -25.73 -16.40
CA ASP A 401 -8.24 -25.40 -16.62
C ASP A 401 -9.23 -26.24 -15.78
N TRP A 402 -8.86 -27.49 -15.46
CA TRP A 402 -9.73 -28.45 -14.76
C TRP A 402 -9.42 -28.55 -13.27
N ILE A 403 -8.27 -28.06 -12.82
CA ILE A 403 -7.83 -28.14 -11.42
C ILE A 403 -8.87 -27.51 -10.47
N PRO A 404 -9.37 -26.27 -10.71
CA PRO A 404 -10.33 -25.65 -9.77
C PRO A 404 -11.61 -26.45 -9.59
N ALA A 405 -12.15 -27.03 -10.67
CA ALA A 405 -13.37 -27.82 -10.61
C ALA A 405 -13.17 -29.15 -9.85
N GLU A 406 -12.00 -29.78 -9.97
CA GLU A 406 -11.66 -30.98 -9.19
C GLU A 406 -11.49 -30.65 -7.71
N ILE A 407 -10.75 -29.59 -7.40
CA ILE A 407 -10.53 -29.14 -6.03
C ILE A 407 -11.85 -28.75 -5.35
N ALA A 408 -12.76 -28.07 -6.06
CA ALA A 408 -14.09 -27.74 -5.55
C ALA A 408 -14.91 -28.98 -5.15
N ARG A 409 -14.82 -30.08 -5.92
CA ARG A 409 -15.48 -31.36 -5.57
C ARG A 409 -14.91 -31.95 -4.28
N ILE A 410 -13.59 -31.95 -4.14
CA ILE A 410 -12.90 -32.44 -2.94
C ILE A 410 -13.33 -31.61 -1.73
N GLN A 411 -13.30 -30.29 -1.85
CA GLN A 411 -13.64 -29.36 -0.78
C GLN A 411 -15.10 -29.50 -0.35
N LYS A 412 -16.04 -29.70 -1.28
CA LYS A 412 -17.45 -29.92 -0.96
C LYS A 412 -17.68 -31.15 -0.08
N VAL A 413 -16.98 -32.25 -0.34
CA VAL A 413 -17.04 -33.44 0.53
C VAL A 413 -16.39 -33.15 1.88
N ALA A 414 -15.19 -32.54 1.85
CA ALA A 414 -14.40 -32.24 3.04
C ALA A 414 -15.14 -31.32 4.02
N LEU A 415 -15.80 -30.28 3.52
CA LEU A 415 -16.49 -29.26 4.33
C LEU A 415 -17.94 -29.63 4.66
N SER A 416 -18.52 -30.64 4.00
CA SER A 416 -19.88 -31.12 4.28
C SER A 416 -19.87 -32.42 5.11
N ASP A 417 -19.93 -33.57 4.44
CA ASP A 417 -20.11 -34.88 5.09
C ASP A 417 -18.98 -35.19 6.08
N THR A 418 -17.73 -34.92 5.70
CA THR A 418 -16.57 -35.19 6.57
C THR A 418 -16.56 -34.30 7.81
N ALA A 419 -16.82 -32.99 7.66
CA ALA A 419 -16.91 -32.08 8.79
C ALA A 419 -18.06 -32.45 9.75
N MET A 420 -19.22 -32.83 9.22
CA MET A 420 -20.36 -33.29 10.03
C MET A 420 -20.06 -34.60 10.77
N ASP A 421 -19.32 -35.51 10.15
CA ASP A 421 -18.86 -36.74 10.81
C ASP A 421 -17.91 -36.43 11.97
N PHE A 422 -16.99 -35.47 11.82
CA PHE A 422 -16.16 -34.99 12.94
C PHE A 422 -17.00 -34.39 14.07
N LYS A 423 -17.99 -33.55 13.74
CA LYS A 423 -18.92 -32.98 14.74
C LYS A 423 -19.61 -34.08 15.56
N ARG A 424 -20.12 -35.11 14.87
CA ARG A 424 -20.79 -36.25 15.50
C ARG A 424 -19.84 -37.13 16.32
N ALA A 425 -18.60 -37.31 15.86
CA ALA A 425 -17.59 -38.05 16.61
C ALA A 425 -17.18 -37.32 17.89
N ALA A 426 -16.95 -36.01 17.83
CA ALA A 426 -16.67 -35.19 19.01
C ALA A 426 -17.80 -35.28 20.05
N ALA A 427 -19.05 -35.24 19.60
CA ALA A 427 -20.23 -35.38 20.45
C ALA A 427 -20.50 -36.84 20.92
N GLY A 428 -19.71 -37.82 20.47
CA GLY A 428 -19.87 -39.23 20.83
C GLY A 428 -21.04 -39.95 20.14
N PHE A 429 -21.67 -39.34 19.14
CA PHE A 429 -22.78 -39.92 18.37
C PHE A 429 -22.32 -40.84 17.25
N LYS A 430 -21.04 -40.76 16.83
CA LYS A 430 -20.46 -41.64 15.81
C LYS A 430 -19.07 -42.13 16.26
N PRO A 431 -18.77 -43.43 16.23
CA PRO A 431 -17.44 -43.93 16.58
C PRO A 431 -16.37 -43.41 15.61
N ILE A 432 -15.20 -43.00 16.14
CA ILE A 432 -14.11 -42.47 15.31
C ILE A 432 -13.62 -43.47 14.24
N ALA A 433 -13.65 -44.78 14.53
CA ALA A 433 -13.27 -45.82 13.57
C ALA A 433 -14.20 -45.86 12.34
N GLU A 434 -15.49 -45.56 12.53
CA GLU A 434 -16.47 -45.48 11.44
C GLU A 434 -16.24 -44.22 10.60
N VAL A 435 -15.95 -43.09 11.26
CA VAL A 435 -15.55 -41.85 10.56
C VAL A 435 -14.32 -42.07 9.69
N VAL A 436 -13.29 -42.74 10.20
CA VAL A 436 -12.09 -43.09 9.41
C VAL A 436 -12.46 -43.94 8.20
N ALA A 437 -13.23 -45.02 8.40
CA ALA A 437 -13.59 -45.93 7.32
C ALA A 437 -14.39 -45.27 6.18
N GLU A 438 -15.23 -44.29 6.50
CA GLU A 438 -16.09 -43.61 5.52
C GLU A 438 -15.44 -42.40 4.84
N ASN A 439 -14.36 -41.88 5.41
CA ASN A 439 -13.72 -40.64 4.94
C ASN A 439 -12.26 -40.84 4.52
N THR A 440 -11.86 -42.09 4.25
CA THR A 440 -10.53 -42.42 3.71
C THR A 440 -10.63 -43.41 2.54
N GLY A 441 -9.52 -43.55 1.81
CA GLY A 441 -9.35 -44.53 0.73
C GLY A 441 -10.46 -44.49 -0.32
N ALA A 442 -10.93 -45.68 -0.71
CA ALA A 442 -11.93 -45.84 -1.76
C ALA A 442 -13.30 -45.26 -1.41
N ALA A 443 -13.65 -45.18 -0.11
CA ALA A 443 -14.92 -44.59 0.32
C ALA A 443 -14.93 -43.08 0.07
N LEU A 444 -13.83 -42.40 0.42
CA LEU A 444 -13.64 -40.99 0.11
C LEU A 444 -13.62 -40.74 -1.41
N ASP A 445 -12.92 -41.58 -2.17
CA ASP A 445 -12.89 -41.48 -3.64
C ASP A 445 -14.29 -41.56 -4.25
N ALA A 446 -15.12 -42.48 -3.78
CA ALA A 446 -16.50 -42.62 -4.25
C ALA A 446 -17.36 -41.38 -3.93
N LYS A 447 -17.20 -40.79 -2.73
CA LYS A 447 -17.90 -39.55 -2.35
C LYS A 447 -17.52 -38.38 -3.27
N ILE A 448 -16.22 -38.22 -3.55
CA ILE A 448 -15.71 -37.15 -4.43
C ILE A 448 -16.22 -37.35 -5.86
N GLN A 449 -16.14 -38.57 -6.39
CA GLN A 449 -16.63 -38.89 -7.74
C GLN A 449 -18.15 -38.73 -7.88
N GLY A 450 -18.91 -39.00 -6.81
CA GLY A 450 -20.35 -38.81 -6.77
C GLY A 450 -20.79 -37.34 -6.61
N THR A 451 -19.86 -36.43 -6.30
CA THR A 451 -20.13 -35.00 -6.14
C THR A 451 -20.08 -34.31 -7.50
N THR A 452 -21.15 -33.60 -7.87
CA THR A 452 -21.18 -32.81 -9.11
C THR A 452 -20.24 -31.61 -9.01
N ALA A 453 -19.45 -31.38 -10.06
CA ALA A 453 -18.67 -30.16 -10.20
C ALA A 453 -19.59 -28.93 -10.30
N PRO A 454 -19.15 -27.74 -9.88
CA PRO A 454 -19.85 -26.49 -10.16
C PRO A 454 -20.03 -26.32 -11.68
N GLU A 455 -21.25 -25.97 -12.15
CA GLU A 455 -21.54 -25.83 -13.59
C GLU A 455 -20.78 -24.67 -14.24
N VAL A 456 -20.37 -23.69 -13.44
CA VAL A 456 -19.52 -22.55 -13.83
C VAL A 456 -18.54 -22.32 -12.67
N PRO A 457 -17.23 -22.60 -12.81
CA PRO A 457 -16.28 -22.02 -11.86
C PRO A 457 -16.40 -20.51 -11.97
N ALA A 458 -16.32 -19.78 -10.84
CA ALA A 458 -16.36 -18.32 -10.82
C ALA A 458 -15.66 -17.75 -12.06
N SER A 459 -16.39 -16.94 -12.82
CA SER A 459 -15.81 -16.06 -13.83
C SER A 459 -15.60 -14.74 -13.11
N PRO A 460 -14.43 -14.53 -12.47
CA PRO A 460 -14.10 -13.22 -11.98
C PRO A 460 -14.06 -12.27 -13.16
N ILE A 461 -14.53 -11.07 -12.92
CA ILE A 461 -14.43 -10.00 -13.88
C ILE A 461 -12.97 -9.57 -13.82
N ALA A 462 -12.15 -10.16 -14.70
CA ALA A 462 -10.86 -9.60 -15.05
C ALA A 462 -11.10 -8.30 -15.82
N LEU A 463 -11.45 -7.22 -15.13
CA LEU A 463 -11.32 -5.88 -15.72
C LEU A 463 -9.88 -5.42 -15.59
N GLY A 464 -9.04 -6.09 -16.37
CA GLY A 464 -7.71 -5.65 -16.75
C GLY A 464 -7.45 -5.82 -18.25
N ASP A 465 -8.45 -6.20 -19.06
CA ASP A 465 -8.26 -6.21 -20.51
C ASP A 465 -7.98 -4.78 -20.99
N ILE A 466 -6.74 -4.61 -21.47
CA ILE A 466 -6.17 -3.49 -22.20
C ILE A 466 -7.27 -2.77 -22.99
N VAL A 467 -7.48 -1.48 -22.74
CA VAL A 467 -8.05 -0.60 -23.75
C VAL A 467 -6.88 0.02 -24.50
N PRO A 468 -6.47 -0.51 -25.67
CA PRO A 468 -5.53 0.20 -26.51
C PRO A 468 -6.30 1.33 -27.19
N ILE A 469 -6.42 2.47 -26.51
CA ILE A 469 -6.91 3.71 -27.11
C ILE A 469 -5.72 4.52 -27.66
N ASN A 470 -5.37 4.18 -28.90
CA ASN A 470 -4.97 5.11 -29.96
C ASN A 470 -4.54 6.55 -29.57
N ASN A 471 -3.22 6.80 -29.52
CA ASN A 471 -2.50 8.00 -29.98
C ASN A 471 -3.04 9.41 -29.63
N SER A 472 -3.77 9.58 -28.52
CA SER A 472 -4.25 10.87 -28.01
C SER A 472 -4.68 10.74 -26.54
N ILE A 473 -3.87 10.07 -25.71
CA ILE A 473 -4.29 9.63 -24.39
C ILE A 473 -3.76 10.56 -23.31
N ASP A 474 -4.61 11.52 -22.91
CA ASP A 474 -4.50 12.24 -21.63
C ASP A 474 -4.72 11.28 -20.42
N ALA A 475 -4.99 9.99 -20.66
CA ALA A 475 -5.12 8.95 -19.64
C ALA A 475 -4.70 7.55 -20.14
N ALA A 476 -3.68 6.95 -19.53
CA ALA A 476 -3.23 5.57 -19.74
C ALA A 476 -3.42 4.73 -18.46
N ILE A 477 -4.03 3.55 -18.60
CA ILE A 477 -4.31 2.67 -17.46
C ILE A 477 -3.84 1.26 -17.82
N GLY A 478 -2.96 0.71 -16.99
CA GLY A 478 -2.41 -0.63 -17.07
C GLY A 478 -3.40 -1.73 -16.67
N THR A 479 -2.85 -2.93 -16.60
CA THR A 479 -3.49 -4.20 -16.28
C THR A 479 -3.06 -4.63 -14.88
N ASN A 480 -3.12 -5.92 -14.54
CA ASN A 480 -2.56 -6.41 -13.28
C ASN A 480 -1.23 -7.17 -13.48
N ASP A 481 -0.73 -7.18 -14.72
CA ASP A 481 0.54 -7.77 -15.12
C ASP A 481 1.55 -6.63 -15.34
N ASN A 482 2.85 -6.96 -15.40
CA ASN A 482 3.88 -5.96 -15.68
C ASN A 482 3.64 -5.24 -17.02
N ASP A 483 3.45 -3.93 -16.96
CA ASP A 483 3.09 -3.08 -18.08
C ASP A 483 4.23 -2.14 -18.52
N THR A 484 4.07 -1.61 -19.72
CA THR A 484 4.89 -0.50 -20.22
C THR A 484 3.96 0.57 -20.78
N LEU A 485 3.83 1.67 -20.04
CA LEU A 485 2.94 2.78 -20.38
C LEU A 485 3.79 4.02 -20.67
N ILE A 486 3.50 4.68 -21.78
CA ILE A 486 4.20 5.90 -22.20
C ILE A 486 3.14 6.94 -22.53
N GLY A 487 3.27 8.11 -21.92
CA GLY A 487 2.49 9.31 -22.16
C GLY A 487 2.81 9.95 -23.50
N SER A 488 2.49 11.23 -23.59
CA SER A 488 2.43 12.03 -24.80
C SER A 488 3.25 13.31 -24.62
N ASN A 489 2.83 14.40 -25.24
CA ASN A 489 3.45 15.71 -25.00
C ASN A 489 2.48 16.67 -24.29
N ALA A 490 1.37 16.12 -23.79
CA ALA A 490 0.34 16.82 -23.05
C ALA A 490 0.37 16.31 -21.61
N ASN A 491 -0.37 16.95 -20.72
CA ASN A 491 -0.49 16.51 -19.34
C ASN A 491 -1.28 15.21 -19.28
N ASP A 492 -0.64 14.13 -18.85
CA ASP A 492 -1.18 12.79 -18.89
C ASP A 492 -1.44 12.22 -17.50
N PHE A 493 -2.47 11.39 -17.39
CA PHE A 493 -2.74 10.55 -16.23
C PHE A 493 -2.31 9.11 -16.52
N ILE A 494 -1.32 8.57 -15.82
CA ILE A 494 -0.84 7.20 -16.00
C ILE A 494 -1.03 6.40 -14.72
N SER A 495 -1.56 5.18 -14.82
CA SER A 495 -1.69 4.25 -13.69
C SER A 495 -1.28 2.84 -14.10
N GLY A 496 -0.20 2.31 -13.54
CA GLY A 496 0.30 0.95 -13.79
C GLY A 496 -0.59 -0.14 -13.19
N LYS A 497 -1.13 0.13 -12.00
CA LYS A 497 -1.99 -0.73 -11.16
C LYS A 497 -1.23 -1.84 -10.45
N ARG A 498 -1.01 -3.00 -11.05
CA ARG A 498 -0.28 -4.11 -10.40
C ARG A 498 0.74 -4.66 -11.38
N GLY A 499 1.81 -5.23 -10.85
CA GLY A 499 2.92 -5.70 -11.65
C GLY A 499 4.12 -4.78 -11.43
N ASN A 500 5.28 -5.19 -11.92
CA ASN A 500 6.45 -4.31 -11.94
C ASN A 500 6.41 -3.53 -13.25
N ASP A 501 5.93 -2.30 -13.18
CA ASP A 501 5.56 -1.50 -14.32
C ASP A 501 6.68 -0.53 -14.74
N SER A 502 6.69 -0.19 -16.03
CA SER A 502 7.55 0.86 -16.60
C SER A 502 6.67 1.98 -17.12
N LEU A 503 6.68 3.11 -16.43
CA LEU A 503 5.81 4.26 -16.69
C LEU A 503 6.65 5.49 -17.04
N ASP A 504 6.30 6.18 -18.14
CA ASP A 504 7.00 7.36 -18.66
C ASP A 504 5.98 8.42 -19.07
N GLY A 505 5.95 9.59 -18.42
CA GLY A 505 5.04 10.70 -18.72
C GLY A 505 5.41 11.47 -19.99
N SER A 506 6.70 11.50 -20.31
CA SER A 506 7.30 12.17 -21.46
C SER A 506 7.35 13.70 -21.38
N LEU A 507 6.45 14.46 -22.00
CA LEU A 507 6.41 15.93 -21.82
C LEU A 507 5.03 16.33 -21.33
N GLY A 508 4.97 17.39 -20.54
CA GLY A 508 3.72 17.86 -19.95
C GLY A 508 3.84 17.81 -18.44
N ASP A 509 2.88 18.41 -17.75
CA ASP A 509 2.79 18.24 -16.30
C ASP A 509 1.97 16.97 -16.05
N ASP A 510 2.64 15.86 -15.74
CA ASP A 510 2.06 14.53 -15.70
C ASP A 510 1.70 14.08 -14.29
N THR A 511 0.78 13.13 -14.21
CA THR A 511 0.45 12.42 -12.96
C THR A 511 0.58 10.93 -13.17
N ILE A 512 1.51 10.30 -12.46
CA ILE A 512 1.85 8.89 -12.67
C ILE A 512 1.78 8.12 -11.35
N TYR A 513 1.07 7.01 -11.37
CA TYR A 513 0.97 6.04 -10.28
C TYR A 513 1.53 4.70 -10.73
N GLY A 514 2.61 4.24 -10.09
CA GLY A 514 3.17 2.89 -10.22
C GLY A 514 2.09 1.85 -9.90
N GLY A 515 1.65 1.86 -8.65
CA GLY A 515 0.63 0.97 -8.15
C GLY A 515 1.24 -0.07 -7.22
N LYS A 516 1.01 -1.35 -7.47
CA LYS A 516 1.57 -2.44 -6.67
C LYS A 516 2.64 -3.18 -7.47
N GLY A 517 3.84 -3.22 -6.94
CA GLY A 517 4.98 -3.92 -7.53
C GLY A 517 6.22 -3.06 -7.41
N SER A 518 7.35 -3.54 -7.93
CA SER A 518 8.54 -2.70 -8.04
C SER A 518 8.53 -1.96 -9.36
N ASP A 519 8.11 -0.70 -9.32
CA ASP A 519 7.84 0.10 -10.49
C ASP A 519 9.02 1.01 -10.86
N THR A 520 9.11 1.34 -12.14
CA THR A 520 9.98 2.39 -12.65
C THR A 520 9.11 3.50 -13.21
N VAL A 521 9.13 4.65 -12.54
CA VAL A 521 8.29 5.81 -12.84
C VAL A 521 9.18 6.96 -13.28
N ILE A 522 8.92 7.52 -14.47
CA ILE A 522 9.64 8.67 -15.03
C ILE A 522 8.61 9.73 -15.39
N GLY A 523 8.72 10.93 -14.80
CA GLY A 523 7.86 12.07 -15.13
C GLY A 523 8.18 12.60 -16.52
N GLY A 524 9.38 13.14 -16.68
CA GLY A 524 9.86 13.63 -17.98
C GLY A 524 10.15 15.12 -17.92
N ASN A 525 9.55 15.92 -18.79
CA ASN A 525 9.67 17.38 -18.73
C ASN A 525 8.33 18.00 -18.34
N GLY A 526 8.29 18.80 -17.28
CA GLY A 526 7.08 19.45 -16.79
C GLY A 526 7.10 19.49 -15.27
N GLU A 527 6.04 20.02 -14.65
CA GLU A 527 5.88 19.89 -13.19
C GLU A 527 5.03 18.65 -12.88
N ASP A 528 5.71 17.55 -12.56
CA ASP A 528 5.11 16.22 -12.46
C ASP A 528 4.72 15.82 -11.03
N ILE A 529 3.72 14.96 -10.91
CA ILE A 529 3.34 14.27 -9.67
C ILE A 529 3.52 12.77 -9.88
N LEU A 530 4.47 12.18 -9.17
CA LEU A 530 4.86 10.79 -9.35
C LEU A 530 4.71 10.02 -8.05
N SER A 531 4.11 8.84 -8.11
CA SER A 531 4.01 7.94 -6.97
C SER A 531 4.39 6.51 -7.34
N GLY A 532 5.24 5.89 -6.52
CA GLY A 532 5.54 4.45 -6.59
C GLY A 532 4.43 3.59 -6.00
N ASP A 533 3.66 4.17 -5.06
CA ASP A 533 2.59 3.52 -4.30
C ASP A 533 3.12 2.38 -3.40
N ARG A 534 3.21 1.14 -3.89
CA ARG A 534 3.60 -0.03 -3.09
C ARG A 534 4.64 -0.84 -3.81
N GLY A 535 5.76 -1.02 -3.14
CA GLY A 535 6.82 -1.93 -3.53
C GLY A 535 8.15 -1.26 -3.31
N SER A 536 9.17 -1.71 -4.04
CA SER A 536 10.44 -0.99 -4.03
C SER A 536 10.57 -0.31 -5.37
N ASP A 537 10.33 1.00 -5.38
CA ASP A 537 10.11 1.77 -6.59
C ASP A 537 11.32 2.63 -6.95
N SER A 538 11.45 2.92 -8.24
CA SER A 538 12.45 3.85 -8.77
C SER A 538 11.73 4.98 -9.46
N ILE A 539 11.74 6.17 -8.85
CA ILE A 539 10.97 7.33 -9.29
C ILE A 539 11.93 8.45 -9.69
N ALA A 540 11.81 8.93 -10.93
CA ALA A 540 12.57 10.05 -11.45
C ALA A 540 11.63 11.16 -11.94
N GLY A 541 11.75 12.37 -11.37
CA GLY A 541 11.00 13.57 -11.73
C GLY A 541 11.29 13.97 -13.18
N GLY A 542 12.52 14.45 -13.38
CA GLY A 542 13.00 14.83 -14.71
C GLY A 542 13.31 16.32 -14.73
N ASP A 543 12.90 17.04 -15.76
CA ASP A 543 13.08 18.50 -15.81
C ASP A 543 11.80 19.20 -15.35
N GLY A 544 11.87 19.98 -14.28
CA GLY A 544 10.77 20.79 -13.76
C GLY A 544 10.74 20.74 -12.23
N ASN A 545 9.74 21.36 -11.60
CA ASN A 545 9.62 21.27 -10.15
C ASN A 545 8.63 20.16 -9.81
N ASP A 546 9.15 18.98 -9.51
CA ASP A 546 8.37 17.77 -9.40
C ASP A 546 8.00 17.44 -7.95
N THR A 547 6.99 16.60 -7.79
CA THR A 547 6.60 16.04 -6.50
C THR A 547 6.61 14.52 -6.57
N LEU A 548 7.48 13.88 -5.80
CA LEU A 548 7.71 12.44 -5.81
C LEU A 548 7.32 11.81 -4.47
N TYR A 549 6.53 10.75 -4.53
CA TYR A 549 6.10 9.93 -3.40
C TYR A 549 6.59 8.49 -3.59
N GLY A 550 7.56 8.03 -2.78
CA GLY A 550 8.02 6.64 -2.77
C GLY A 550 6.86 5.70 -2.47
N GLY A 551 6.29 5.83 -1.27
CA GLY A 551 5.11 5.08 -0.87
C GLY A 551 5.45 4.06 0.20
N LYS A 552 5.06 2.80 0.02
CA LYS A 552 5.44 1.71 0.93
C LYS A 552 6.51 0.85 0.30
N GLY A 553 7.55 0.55 1.08
CA GLY A 553 8.68 -0.28 0.69
C GLY A 553 9.91 0.61 0.53
N ASN A 554 11.01 0.04 0.03
CA ASN A 554 12.28 0.78 -0.01
C ASN A 554 12.43 1.44 -1.38
N ASP A 555 12.32 2.76 -1.42
CA ASP A 555 12.17 3.50 -2.67
C ASP A 555 13.42 4.28 -3.04
N THR A 556 13.58 4.58 -4.33
CA THR A 556 14.64 5.46 -4.85
C THR A 556 14.01 6.66 -5.53
N LEU A 557 14.24 7.86 -4.98
CA LEU A 557 13.68 9.11 -5.46
C LEU A 557 14.78 9.99 -6.06
N ILE A 558 14.55 10.42 -7.30
CA ILE A 558 15.47 11.25 -8.08
C ILE A 558 14.71 12.46 -8.63
N GLY A 559 14.80 13.61 -7.96
CA GLY A 559 14.16 14.85 -8.44
C GLY A 559 14.63 15.25 -9.85
N SER A 560 15.95 15.21 -10.06
CA SER A 560 16.64 15.58 -11.31
C SER A 560 16.83 17.09 -11.49
N LEU A 561 16.30 17.74 -12.52
CA LEU A 561 16.52 19.18 -12.75
C LEU A 561 15.31 19.98 -12.27
N GLY A 562 15.50 20.88 -11.32
CA GLY A 562 14.48 21.76 -10.78
C GLY A 562 14.50 21.76 -9.26
N ASN A 563 13.48 22.35 -8.63
CA ASN A 563 13.37 22.33 -7.17
C ASN A 563 12.26 21.37 -6.79
N ASP A 564 12.64 20.16 -6.39
CA ASP A 564 11.70 19.07 -6.24
C ASP A 564 11.24 18.87 -4.80
N CYS A 565 10.09 18.24 -4.62
CA CYS A 565 9.56 17.81 -3.33
C CYS A 565 9.58 16.27 -3.26
N LEU A 566 10.39 15.71 -2.36
CA LEU A 566 10.64 14.27 -2.26
C LEU A 566 10.11 13.73 -0.92
N ILE A 567 9.23 12.74 -0.98
CA ILE A 567 8.63 12.05 0.18
C ILE A 567 8.94 10.56 0.03
N GLY A 568 9.76 10.00 0.92
CA GLY A 568 10.14 8.58 0.87
C GLY A 568 8.98 7.67 1.25
N GLY A 569 8.31 8.00 2.35
CA GLY A 569 7.23 7.20 2.90
C GLY A 569 7.75 6.11 3.84
N ALA A 570 7.19 4.91 3.72
CA ALA A 570 7.42 3.82 4.64
C ALA A 570 8.44 2.83 4.09
N GLY A 571 9.71 3.02 4.39
CA GLY A 571 10.75 2.02 4.14
C GLY A 571 12.11 2.58 4.44
N SER A 572 13.16 1.90 4.00
CA SER A 572 14.50 2.49 3.97
C SER A 572 14.71 3.11 2.59
N ASP A 573 14.58 4.42 2.51
CA ASP A 573 14.49 5.13 1.23
C ASP A 573 15.81 5.77 0.81
N TYR A 574 15.93 6.00 -0.50
CA TYR A 574 17.12 6.53 -1.15
C TYR A 574 16.81 7.83 -1.89
N PHE A 575 17.43 8.93 -1.48
CA PHE A 575 17.27 10.24 -2.11
C PHE A 575 18.53 10.62 -2.88
N LEU A 576 18.41 10.88 -4.18
CA LEU A 576 19.57 11.21 -5.03
C LEU A 576 19.75 12.72 -5.18
N LEU A 577 20.88 13.26 -4.73
CA LEU A 577 21.23 14.67 -4.86
C LEU A 577 22.43 14.87 -5.80
N SER A 578 22.32 15.86 -6.67
CA SER A 578 23.33 16.20 -7.67
C SER A 578 23.71 17.68 -7.61
N ALA A 579 24.95 18.06 -7.91
CA ALA A 579 25.24 19.47 -8.17
C ALA A 579 24.50 19.95 -9.42
N ASP A 580 24.03 21.19 -9.39
CA ASP A 580 23.34 21.86 -10.51
C ASP A 580 22.01 21.22 -10.93
N SER A 581 21.43 20.37 -10.08
CA SER A 581 20.05 19.85 -10.17
C SER A 581 19.03 20.93 -9.85
N GLY A 582 19.25 21.62 -8.73
CA GLY A 582 18.40 22.66 -8.20
C GLY A 582 18.43 22.57 -6.68
N SER A 583 17.35 22.92 -6.00
CA SER A 583 17.28 22.94 -4.53
C SER A 583 16.05 22.18 -4.04
N ASP A 584 16.25 20.91 -3.72
CA ASP A 584 15.17 19.99 -3.40
C ASP A 584 14.71 20.10 -1.95
N THR A 585 13.51 19.62 -1.65
CA THR A 585 12.97 19.50 -0.30
C THR A 585 12.65 18.03 -0.03
N ILE A 586 13.36 17.43 0.93
CA ILE A 586 13.07 16.08 1.42
C ILE A 586 12.27 16.22 2.73
N VAL A 587 11.11 15.59 2.76
CA VAL A 587 10.08 15.95 3.73
C VAL A 587 10.13 15.09 5.00
N ASP A 588 10.33 13.80 4.86
CA ASP A 588 10.12 12.79 5.90
C ASP A 588 11.37 11.94 6.22
N PHE A 589 12.55 12.43 5.86
CA PHE A 589 13.82 11.73 6.07
C PHE A 589 13.99 11.19 7.51
N GLU A 590 14.09 9.88 7.64
CA GLU A 590 14.28 9.15 8.89
C GLU A 590 15.78 8.82 9.11
N ASP A 591 16.40 9.52 10.07
CA ASP A 591 17.79 9.31 10.49
C ASP A 591 18.07 7.84 10.89
N GLY A 592 19.15 7.26 10.33
CA GLY A 592 19.53 5.87 10.55
C GLY A 592 18.67 4.82 9.83
N LYS A 593 17.69 5.24 9.02
CA LYS A 593 16.83 4.36 8.20
C LYS A 593 16.97 4.70 6.71
N ASP A 594 16.91 5.99 6.36
CA ASP A 594 17.00 6.50 5.00
C ASP A 594 18.43 6.93 4.66
N LEU A 595 18.72 7.03 3.36
CA LEU A 595 20.05 7.35 2.85
C LEU A 595 19.98 8.38 1.71
N ILE A 596 20.94 9.31 1.73
CA ILE A 596 21.14 10.30 0.66
C ILE A 596 22.32 9.85 -0.21
N PHE A 597 22.11 9.72 -1.52
CA PHE A 597 23.17 9.42 -2.46
C PHE A 597 23.62 10.68 -3.19
N LEU A 598 24.93 10.91 -3.22
CA LEU A 598 25.54 12.04 -3.92
C LEU A 598 26.10 11.60 -5.27
N THR A 599 25.71 12.27 -6.34
CA THR A 599 26.18 11.94 -7.69
C THR A 599 27.37 12.81 -8.12
N ASN A 600 27.85 12.59 -9.34
CA ASN A 600 28.89 13.42 -9.98
C ASN A 600 30.20 13.52 -9.18
N GLY A 601 30.50 12.49 -8.36
CA GLY A 601 31.71 12.41 -7.54
C GLY A 601 31.72 13.33 -6.33
N LEU A 602 30.56 13.87 -5.94
CA LEU A 602 30.39 14.58 -4.68
C LEU A 602 30.56 13.62 -3.49
N THR A 603 31.08 14.15 -2.40
CA THR A 603 31.28 13.43 -1.14
C THR A 603 30.79 14.28 0.03
N PHE A 604 30.46 13.64 1.15
CA PHE A 604 30.03 14.35 2.36
C PHE A 604 31.01 15.44 2.81
N ALA A 605 32.32 15.24 2.61
CA ALA A 605 33.35 16.21 2.97
C ALA A 605 33.28 17.53 2.17
N GLN A 606 32.54 17.55 1.06
CA GLN A 606 32.32 18.74 0.23
C GLN A 606 31.03 19.48 0.60
N LEU A 607 30.27 18.96 1.57
CA LEU A 607 29.00 19.53 2.01
C LEU A 607 29.18 20.42 3.24
N ASP A 608 28.37 21.47 3.32
CA ASP A 608 28.08 22.26 4.51
C ASP A 608 26.65 21.95 4.95
N VAL A 609 26.51 21.22 6.06
CA VAL A 609 25.24 20.84 6.66
C VAL A 609 24.95 21.79 7.81
N SER A 610 23.89 22.60 7.68
CA SER A 610 23.60 23.68 8.62
C SER A 610 22.12 23.79 8.93
N GLN A 611 21.78 24.15 10.18
CA GLN A 611 20.40 24.39 10.56
C GLN A 611 19.89 25.72 9.96
N SER A 612 18.70 25.73 9.36
CA SER A 612 17.96 26.94 9.05
C SER A 612 16.50 26.79 9.45
N ASN A 613 16.06 27.61 10.42
CA ASN A 613 14.72 27.49 11.01
C ASN A 613 14.43 26.04 11.46
N ALA A 614 13.30 25.46 11.02
CA ALA A 614 12.87 24.09 11.33
C ALA A 614 13.40 23.02 10.34
N ALA A 615 14.36 23.37 9.46
CA ALA A 615 14.91 22.47 8.46
C ALA A 615 16.45 22.41 8.51
N THR A 616 17.00 21.31 8.02
CA THR A 616 18.44 21.15 7.79
C THR A 616 18.75 21.49 6.33
N LEU A 617 19.73 22.36 6.09
CA LEU A 617 20.21 22.71 4.76
C LEU A 617 21.47 21.93 4.44
N ILE A 618 21.48 21.29 3.27
CA ILE A 618 22.64 20.65 2.68
C ILE A 618 23.14 21.54 1.53
N LYS A 619 24.37 22.05 1.65
CA LYS A 619 24.98 22.94 0.66
C LYS A 619 26.31 22.43 0.18
N LEU A 620 26.75 22.86 -1.00
CA LEU A 620 28.14 22.74 -1.40
C LEU A 620 29.00 23.78 -0.68
N ALA A 621 30.04 23.34 0.02
CA ALA A 621 30.96 24.22 0.74
C ALA A 621 31.79 25.12 -0.20
N SER A 622 31.94 24.75 -1.47
CA SER A 622 32.78 25.45 -2.44
C SER A 622 32.16 26.76 -2.95
N ASN A 623 30.85 26.80 -3.13
CA ASN A 623 30.13 27.90 -3.77
C ASN A 623 28.84 28.31 -3.03
N GLY A 624 28.43 27.57 -1.99
CA GLY A 624 27.22 27.83 -1.22
C GLY A 624 25.92 27.41 -1.90
N GLN A 625 25.98 26.69 -3.02
CA GLN A 625 24.80 26.13 -3.69
C GLN A 625 24.03 25.23 -2.74
N VAL A 626 22.73 25.44 -2.63
CA VAL A 626 21.84 24.57 -1.86
C VAL A 626 21.50 23.37 -2.73
N LEU A 627 21.67 22.16 -2.18
CA LEU A 627 21.29 20.92 -2.81
C LEU A 627 19.92 20.45 -2.31
N ALA A 628 19.73 20.47 -0.98
CA ALA A 628 18.46 20.06 -0.39
C ALA A 628 18.16 20.72 0.95
N PHE A 629 16.88 20.74 1.29
CA PHE A 629 16.31 21.03 2.60
C PHE A 629 15.72 19.74 3.18
N LEU A 630 16.12 19.33 4.38
CA LEU A 630 15.45 18.25 5.11
C LEU A 630 14.49 18.85 6.14
N THR A 631 13.18 18.62 6.01
CA THR A 631 12.20 19.17 6.95
C THR A 631 12.07 18.30 8.20
N GLY A 632 11.91 18.90 9.38
CA GLY A 632 11.72 18.15 10.63
C GLY A 632 12.97 17.44 11.17
N VAL A 633 14.05 17.39 10.40
CA VAL A 633 15.33 16.80 10.79
C VAL A 633 16.29 17.86 11.32
N SER A 634 16.98 17.54 12.41
CA SER A 634 17.95 18.44 13.04
C SER A 634 19.34 18.26 12.44
N ALA A 635 20.03 19.36 12.12
CA ALA A 635 21.30 19.29 11.39
C ALA A 635 22.43 18.57 12.16
N ASN A 636 22.26 18.38 13.48
CA ASN A 636 23.22 17.68 14.33
C ASN A 636 23.04 16.15 14.34
N THR A 637 21.94 15.61 13.80
CA THR A 637 21.75 14.16 13.65
C THR A 637 22.37 13.67 12.35
N ILE A 638 22.36 14.51 11.31
CA ILE A 638 22.95 14.21 10.01
C ILE A 638 24.48 14.08 10.09
N SER A 639 24.98 12.98 9.56
CA SER A 639 26.38 12.59 9.55
C SER A 639 26.76 11.85 8.26
N ALA A 640 28.03 11.47 8.12
CA ALA A 640 28.50 10.75 6.94
C ALA A 640 27.86 9.35 6.75
N THR A 641 27.23 8.77 7.77
CA THR A 641 26.55 7.46 7.64
C THR A 641 25.22 7.57 6.90
N ASP A 642 24.64 8.75 6.88
CA ASP A 642 23.36 9.04 6.22
C ASP A 642 23.55 9.30 4.73
N PHE A 643 24.80 9.25 4.27
CA PHE A 643 25.17 9.37 2.86
C PHE A 643 25.69 8.02 2.35
N GLY A 644 24.97 7.43 1.40
CA GLY A 644 25.39 6.21 0.73
C GLY A 644 26.67 6.41 -0.09
N LEU A 645 27.49 5.35 -0.21
CA LEU A 645 28.69 5.31 -1.06
C LEU A 645 28.41 4.66 -2.41
#